data_AF-A0A8J7IW05-F1
#
_entry.id   AF-A0A8J7IW05-F1
#
_cell.length_a   1.000
_cell.length_b   1.000
_cell.length_c   1.000
_cell.angle_alpha   90.00
_cell.angle_beta   90.00
_cell.angle_gamma   90.00
#
_symmetry.space_group_name_H-M   'P 1'
#
loop_
_entity.id
_entity.type
_entity.pdbx_description
1 polymer ?
#
loop_
_entity_poly.entity_id
_entity_poly.type
_entity_poly.pdbx_seq_one_letter_code
_entity_poly.pdbx_strand_id
1 'polypeptide(L)'
;MVIWSEKNISWNDFTKVETKEKDYVATISYGIHCPNGLSWLDSKVFAYMNPYESEKLADSMLDDDVLSHEQYHFNITEYHARLLRRDIIKTGKKNISKSILDSLHAKYILENDLMQIKYDSITDHNLKTEEQRYWKLKLDDLLRKTSYYQEKDLLKYYAYSPGKTNYFRKIYRTFDHNILCSFPIYEEESYYGESYKVEKSKDSIVVSYYKNGSLFNGGLFDTAITLIHFKEELTQLKFLNPDKSFNDKIKYCIQKRHKENNDIVDYFFNNRNERISVDNVHYTISTVDANGIVHSKYFDKNDNWIKNETGIYQKKSHLDSLGRTFKLEYYDQNDNRMNDENFVSIVEIVLNNKNLTIGHKEFNQAGDYAKNLSSYNRKYEYDERGNRIKMINMDENSNISYDKYGIAIYTFNYDLYDNRVATKSFNHKNQPVQGTDDYHMYLKIFDSKGKNKFKGQYYNGHVLAFSEDKWGATKYLYPNDTLEIQQNVDVYDKVFNDNDGVGFLERYFDEQKNLKEIIYRDADSSFAKTEDGIVRYKYKHDLSGNKIEESAHDSIGNLVAFDEDVAIVRWEYDNNNNKIKTTYFNINDELADANQNVTHNIYKYNDKNQLMERSNLNKEGKPQLLDGYYKMKIIPNRFGSDSIILKYGTDNKLLPGLCKTIYEYDNYGNNITESFYNKDDKMTVNSNGIARIKYLYDKDLRYLGYSYFDTHGKPANNNIGISSYRLTLNNMGYNESESYYSKNGTPVKGSQGFHKKEYLWNDSGEVIEVRYLDTNNNLDEDRSGVAKYIYTRSAAGLISSIKRYNKTGKLTNDKSGVAETYYTPYMNGLYYLDKELDCLGNEIKDE
;
A
#
# COMPACT_ATOMS: atom_id res chain seq x y z
N MET A 1 30.43 -0.99 31.71
CA MET A 1 30.01 -0.60 30.34
C MET A 1 28.60 -1.11 30.12
N VAL A 2 27.75 -0.30 29.51
CA VAL A 2 26.41 -0.69 29.06
C VAL A 2 26.50 -0.97 27.56
N ILE A 3 26.09 -2.14 27.09
CA ILE A 3 26.07 -2.46 25.66
C ILE A 3 24.71 -2.06 25.09
N TRP A 4 24.68 -1.45 23.90
CA TRP A 4 23.46 -0.89 23.31
C TRP A 4 22.30 -1.88 23.21
N SER A 5 22.61 -3.16 22.93
CA SER A 5 21.61 -4.22 22.77
C SER A 5 21.05 -4.76 24.09
N GLU A 6 21.58 -4.37 25.25
CA GLU A 6 21.16 -4.93 26.55
C GLU A 6 19.98 -4.17 27.16
N LYS A 7 20.01 -2.84 27.09
CA LYS A 7 18.94 -1.96 27.59
C LYS A 7 19.09 -0.55 27.03
N ASN A 8 17.99 0.22 27.07
CA ASN A 8 18.06 1.67 26.98
C ASN A 8 18.81 2.24 28.20
N ILE A 9 19.49 3.37 28.02
CA ILE A 9 20.17 4.06 29.11
C ILE A 9 19.13 4.69 30.05
N SER A 10 19.52 4.81 31.32
CA SER A 10 18.74 5.45 32.37
C SER A 10 19.62 6.40 33.16
N TRP A 11 19.03 7.31 33.93
CA TRP A 11 19.82 8.18 34.81
C TRP A 11 20.66 7.45 35.85
N ASN A 12 20.42 6.16 36.11
CA ASN A 12 21.26 5.33 36.97
C ASN A 12 22.58 4.92 36.32
N ASP A 13 22.70 5.10 35.01
CA ASP A 13 23.91 4.80 34.23
C ASP A 13 24.88 5.99 34.18
N PHE A 14 24.56 7.12 34.85
CA PHE A 14 25.38 8.33 34.86
C PHE A 14 25.91 8.64 36.26
N THR A 15 27.20 8.95 36.34
CA THR A 15 27.89 9.41 37.55
C THR A 15 27.43 10.82 37.90
N LYS A 16 27.09 11.05 39.17
CA LYS A 16 26.69 12.39 39.65
C LYS A 16 27.94 13.25 39.87
N VAL A 17 27.92 14.49 39.37
CA VAL A 17 28.98 15.48 39.57
C VAL A 17 28.41 16.80 40.07
N GLU A 18 29.20 17.56 40.83
CA GLU A 18 28.80 18.86 41.40
C GLU A 18 28.89 20.01 40.40
N THR A 19 29.81 19.92 39.43
CA THR A 19 30.01 20.93 38.39
C THR A 19 30.25 20.27 37.04
N LYS A 20 29.86 20.94 35.96
CA LYS A 20 30.20 20.58 34.57
C LYS A 20 30.71 21.80 33.83
N GLU A 21 31.54 21.57 32.82
CA GLU A 21 31.95 22.63 31.89
C GLU A 21 30.76 23.05 31.01
N LYS A 22 30.56 24.37 30.85
CA LYS A 22 29.43 25.00 30.14
C LYS A 22 28.06 24.72 30.80
N ASP A 23 26.98 25.29 30.24
CA ASP A 23 25.60 25.14 30.75
C ASP A 23 24.99 23.74 30.51
N TYR A 24 25.81 22.69 30.39
CA TYR A 24 25.35 21.33 30.13
C TYR A 24 24.91 20.62 31.41
N VAL A 25 23.78 19.92 31.33
CA VAL A 25 23.22 19.17 32.47
C VAL A 25 23.59 17.68 32.48
N ALA A 26 24.04 17.13 31.34
CA ALA A 26 24.48 15.73 31.18
C ALA A 26 25.55 15.59 30.07
N THR A 27 26.31 14.49 30.09
CA THR A 27 27.22 14.08 29.01
C THR A 27 27.37 12.56 29.00
N ILE A 28 27.28 11.95 27.83
CA ILE A 28 27.49 10.51 27.62
C ILE A 28 28.88 10.19 27.05
N SER A 29 29.59 9.24 27.67
CA SER A 29 30.80 8.62 27.11
C SER A 29 30.43 7.34 26.37
N TYR A 30 30.74 7.28 25.07
CA TYR A 30 30.43 6.16 24.19
C TYR A 30 31.67 5.69 23.41
N GLY A 31 31.59 4.47 22.87
CA GLY A 31 32.61 3.94 21.98
C GLY A 31 32.14 2.73 21.18
N ILE A 32 32.94 2.35 20.19
CA ILE A 32 32.77 1.11 19.42
C ILE A 32 33.90 0.17 19.81
N HIS A 33 33.55 -1.02 20.32
CA HIS A 33 34.53 -2.10 20.46
C HIS A 33 34.75 -2.76 19.10
N CYS A 34 36.01 -2.97 18.72
CA CYS A 34 36.40 -3.71 17.53
C CYS A 34 37.51 -4.72 17.88
N PRO A 35 37.41 -5.98 17.44
CA PRO A 35 38.40 -7.00 17.81
C PRO A 35 39.72 -6.76 17.06
N ASN A 36 40.84 -7.14 17.68
CA ASN A 36 42.17 -7.09 17.05
C ASN A 36 42.38 -8.14 15.94
N GLY A 37 41.43 -9.08 15.80
CA GLY A 37 41.41 -10.15 14.80
C GLY A 37 40.20 -11.06 15.05
N LEU A 38 39.67 -11.68 13.99
CA LEU A 38 38.50 -12.55 14.12
C LEU A 38 38.89 -13.93 14.64
N SER A 39 38.61 -14.19 15.91
CA SER A 39 38.89 -15.46 16.58
C SER A 39 37.73 -15.90 17.47
N TRP A 40 37.80 -17.10 18.01
CA TRP A 40 36.83 -17.57 19.01
C TRP A 40 36.95 -16.83 20.35
N LEU A 41 38.09 -16.17 20.61
CA LEU A 41 38.34 -15.38 21.82
C LEU A 41 37.69 -13.99 21.73
N ASP A 42 37.76 -13.36 20.56
CA ASP A 42 37.09 -12.10 20.27
C ASP A 42 36.75 -11.99 18.78
N SER A 43 35.47 -11.73 18.51
CA SER A 43 34.88 -11.58 17.19
C SER A 43 33.78 -10.52 17.18
N LYS A 44 33.59 -9.81 18.31
CA LYS A 44 32.42 -8.97 18.50
C LYS A 44 32.72 -7.53 18.15
N VAL A 45 31.80 -6.89 17.45
CA VAL A 45 31.78 -5.43 17.28
C VAL A 45 30.53 -4.91 17.95
N PHE A 46 30.65 -3.97 18.90
CA PHE A 46 29.48 -3.43 19.60
C PHE A 46 29.67 -1.99 20.06
N ALA A 47 28.58 -1.22 20.02
CA ALA A 47 28.50 0.07 20.68
C ALA A 47 28.34 -0.12 22.19
N TYR A 48 29.08 0.68 22.96
CA TYR A 48 28.97 0.72 24.41
C TYR A 48 28.94 2.15 24.93
N MET A 49 28.37 2.30 26.13
CA MET A 49 28.42 3.49 26.96
C MET A 49 29.21 3.18 28.24
N ASN A 50 30.03 4.12 28.72
CA ASN A 50 30.80 3.97 29.96
C ASN A 50 30.17 4.77 31.10
N PRO A 51 29.50 4.12 32.09
CA PRO A 51 28.85 4.82 33.20
C PRO A 51 29.78 5.68 34.07
N TYR A 52 31.05 5.29 34.18
CA TYR A 52 32.02 6.00 35.03
C TYR A 52 32.54 7.29 34.39
N GLU A 53 32.36 7.45 33.08
CA GLU A 53 32.76 8.63 32.30
C GLU A 53 31.54 9.38 31.74
N SER A 54 30.34 8.85 31.99
CA SER A 54 29.10 9.52 31.66
C SER A 54 28.60 10.23 32.90
N GLU A 55 28.30 11.52 32.81
CA GLU A 55 28.11 12.39 33.96
C GLU A 55 26.76 13.13 33.89
N LYS A 56 26.16 13.39 35.05
CA LYS A 56 24.98 14.26 35.19
C LYS A 56 25.16 15.22 36.38
N LEU A 57 24.65 16.44 36.24
CA LEU A 57 24.72 17.44 37.32
C LEU A 57 23.80 17.06 38.49
N ALA A 58 24.27 17.22 39.73
CA ALA A 58 23.52 16.79 40.92
C ALA A 58 22.26 17.64 41.19
N ASP A 59 22.31 18.94 40.88
CA ASP A 59 21.28 19.94 41.22
C ASP A 59 20.42 20.38 40.03
N SER A 60 20.52 19.71 38.87
CA SER A 60 19.68 20.02 37.71
C SER A 60 18.33 19.27 37.73
N MET A 61 17.27 19.93 37.25
CA MET A 61 16.06 19.22 36.83
C MET A 61 16.40 18.41 35.57
N LEU A 62 16.58 17.11 35.75
CA LEU A 62 16.76 16.17 34.65
C LEU A 62 15.40 15.63 34.23
N ASP A 63 15.01 15.89 32.99
CA ASP A 63 13.78 15.38 32.40
C ASP A 63 14.04 14.25 31.39
N ASP A 64 12.96 13.72 30.81
CA ASP A 64 12.98 12.64 29.85
C ASP A 64 13.52 13.08 28.47
N ASP A 65 13.47 14.37 28.13
CA ASP A 65 13.94 14.90 26.85
C ASP A 65 15.48 14.99 26.81
N VAL A 66 16.10 15.41 27.92
CA VAL A 66 17.56 15.34 28.09
C VAL A 66 18.02 13.87 28.05
N LEU A 67 17.38 12.96 28.79
CA LEU A 67 17.77 11.54 28.76
C LEU A 67 17.59 10.95 27.36
N SER A 68 16.52 11.35 26.66
CA SER A 68 16.31 10.97 25.28
C SER A 68 17.40 11.51 24.35
N HIS A 69 17.93 12.70 24.59
CA HIS A 69 19.04 13.25 23.80
C HIS A 69 20.28 12.34 23.90
N GLU A 70 20.66 12.00 25.14
CA GLU A 70 21.80 11.12 25.42
C GLU A 70 21.59 9.70 24.83
N GLN A 71 20.37 9.18 24.84
CA GLN A 71 20.06 7.90 24.21
C GLN A 71 20.30 7.93 22.70
N TYR A 72 20.07 9.07 22.04
CA TYR A 72 20.28 9.17 20.60
C TYR A 72 21.74 9.36 20.21
N HIS A 73 22.58 9.94 21.07
CA HIS A 73 24.04 9.80 20.94
C HIS A 73 24.45 8.32 20.94
N PHE A 74 23.88 7.51 21.84
CA PHE A 74 24.18 6.08 21.87
C PHE A 74 23.66 5.33 20.63
N ASN A 75 22.51 5.74 20.10
CA ASN A 75 21.94 5.21 18.86
C ASN A 75 22.79 5.54 17.62
N ILE A 76 23.40 6.73 17.55
CA ILE A 76 24.39 7.09 16.52
C ILE A 76 25.56 6.11 16.56
N THR A 77 26.11 5.84 17.75
CA THR A 77 27.23 4.91 17.91
C THR A 77 26.86 3.49 17.47
N GLU A 78 25.67 2.98 17.80
CA GLU A 78 25.22 1.68 17.29
C GLU A 78 25.02 1.68 15.77
N TYR A 79 24.49 2.75 15.18
CA TYR A 79 24.37 2.84 13.73
C TYR A 79 25.75 2.69 13.05
N HIS A 80 26.77 3.39 13.53
CA HIS A 80 28.13 3.24 12.98
C HIS A 80 28.76 1.89 13.30
N ALA A 81 28.47 1.28 14.46
CA ALA A 81 28.88 -0.10 14.75
C ALA A 81 28.26 -1.10 13.75
N ARG A 82 27.00 -0.91 13.34
CA ARG A 82 26.34 -1.73 12.30
C ARG A 82 26.99 -1.55 10.93
N LEU A 83 27.37 -0.32 10.56
CA LEU A 83 28.08 -0.05 9.31
C LEU A 83 29.49 -0.69 9.31
N LEU A 84 30.19 -0.64 10.44
CA LEU A 84 31.47 -1.34 10.63
C LEU A 84 31.30 -2.85 10.45
N ARG A 85 30.31 -3.46 11.11
CA ARG A 85 30.00 -4.89 10.92
C ARG A 85 29.71 -5.20 9.45
N ARG A 86 28.87 -4.41 8.78
CA ARG A 86 28.53 -4.57 7.36
C ARG A 86 29.78 -4.63 6.49
N ASP A 87 30.66 -3.64 6.62
CA ASP A 87 31.82 -3.54 5.76
C ASP A 87 32.83 -4.66 6.03
N ILE A 88 33.04 -5.04 7.31
CA ILE A 88 33.83 -6.22 7.67
C ILE A 88 33.26 -7.47 6.99
N ILE A 89 31.94 -7.71 7.12
CA ILE A 89 31.25 -8.86 6.51
C ILE A 89 31.45 -8.87 4.99
N LYS A 90 31.31 -7.73 4.32
CA LYS A 90 31.48 -7.57 2.87
C LYS A 90 32.92 -7.84 2.39
N THR A 91 33.94 -7.47 3.17
CA THR A 91 35.34 -7.80 2.83
C THR A 91 35.57 -9.31 2.82
N GLY A 92 34.84 -10.04 3.66
CA GLY A 92 34.87 -11.51 3.73
C GLY A 92 35.98 -12.04 4.63
N LYS A 93 35.65 -13.02 5.48
CA LYS A 93 36.53 -13.55 6.55
C LYS A 93 37.96 -13.87 6.11
N LYS A 94 38.16 -14.42 4.92
CA LYS A 94 39.48 -14.82 4.40
C LYS A 94 40.39 -13.63 4.07
N ASN A 95 39.80 -12.47 3.79
CA ASN A 95 40.51 -11.26 3.39
C ASN A 95 40.70 -10.29 4.56
N ILE A 96 40.15 -10.60 5.74
CA ILE A 96 40.27 -9.73 6.92
C ILE A 96 41.64 -9.90 7.57
N SER A 97 42.36 -8.79 7.69
CA SER A 97 43.59 -8.64 8.47
C SER A 97 43.37 -7.64 9.61
N LYS A 98 44.29 -7.62 10.59
CA LYS A 98 44.29 -6.59 11.65
C LYS A 98 44.34 -5.17 11.05
N SER A 99 45.18 -4.93 10.04
CA SER A 99 45.28 -3.61 9.39
C SER A 99 43.97 -3.16 8.72
N ILE A 100 43.21 -4.09 8.15
CA ILE A 100 41.89 -3.79 7.58
C ILE A 100 40.88 -3.48 8.69
N LEU A 101 40.88 -4.25 9.78
CA LEU A 101 40.02 -3.98 10.93
C LEU A 101 40.32 -2.62 11.55
N ASP A 102 41.60 -2.31 11.79
CA ASP A 102 42.04 -1.01 12.34
C ASP A 102 41.63 0.14 11.41
N SER A 103 41.77 -0.03 10.09
CA SER A 103 41.37 0.98 9.10
C SER A 103 39.86 1.20 9.06
N LEU A 104 39.06 0.13 9.04
CA LEU A 104 37.60 0.22 9.07
C LEU A 104 37.10 0.80 10.40
N HIS A 105 37.72 0.41 11.51
CA HIS A 105 37.39 0.92 12.83
C HIS A 105 37.67 2.43 12.92
N ALA A 106 38.87 2.87 12.52
CA ALA A 106 39.23 4.29 12.48
C ALA A 106 38.29 5.11 11.59
N LYS A 107 37.90 4.56 10.42
CA LYS A 107 36.90 5.19 9.54
C LYS A 107 35.58 5.41 10.27
N TYR A 108 35.04 4.39 10.94
CA TYR A 108 33.71 4.47 11.55
C TYR A 108 33.69 5.20 12.89
N ILE A 109 34.81 5.28 13.60
CA ILE A 109 34.98 6.22 14.72
C ILE A 109 34.92 7.66 14.19
N LEU A 110 35.66 7.99 13.13
CA LEU A 110 35.62 9.33 12.53
C LEU A 110 34.22 9.69 12.02
N GLU A 111 33.55 8.79 11.31
CA GLU A 111 32.19 9.04 10.83
C GLU A 111 31.19 9.21 11.99
N ASN A 112 31.34 8.43 13.06
CA ASN A 112 30.56 8.58 14.28
C ASN A 112 30.76 9.98 14.88
N ASP A 113 32.00 10.40 15.09
CA ASP A 113 32.31 11.70 15.72
C ASP A 113 31.76 12.86 14.89
N LEU A 114 31.88 12.79 13.56
CA LEU A 114 31.29 13.79 12.65
C LEU A 114 29.76 13.83 12.75
N MET A 115 29.09 12.69 12.91
CA MET A 115 27.63 12.63 13.05
C MET A 115 27.18 13.12 14.43
N GLN A 116 27.94 12.85 15.49
CA GLN A 116 27.68 13.34 16.85
C GLN A 116 27.76 14.87 16.91
N ILE A 117 28.86 15.46 16.39
CA ILE A 117 29.03 16.92 16.29
C ILE A 117 27.87 17.55 15.52
N LYS A 118 27.47 16.92 14.40
CA LYS A 118 26.36 17.41 13.60
C LYS A 118 25.02 17.34 14.34
N TYR A 119 24.78 16.26 15.09
CA TYR A 119 23.57 16.08 15.88
C TYR A 119 23.47 17.15 16.97
N ASP A 120 24.52 17.35 17.77
CA ASP A 120 24.57 18.42 18.79
C ASP A 120 24.39 19.81 18.20
N SER A 121 25.12 20.11 17.12
CA SER A 121 25.06 21.43 16.49
C SER A 121 23.68 21.77 15.92
N ILE A 122 22.96 20.78 15.38
CA ILE A 122 21.63 21.00 14.78
C ILE A 122 20.54 21.05 15.86
N THR A 123 20.62 20.18 16.86
CA THR A 123 19.66 20.11 17.97
C THR A 123 19.93 21.15 19.05
N ASP A 124 21.07 21.84 18.99
CA ASP A 124 21.57 22.75 20.02
C ASP A 124 21.56 22.07 21.40
N HIS A 125 22.17 20.87 21.45
CA HIS A 125 22.25 20.04 22.65
C HIS A 125 20.90 19.69 23.32
N ASN A 126 19.82 19.58 22.53
CA ASN A 126 18.40 19.36 22.90
C ASN A 126 17.52 20.62 22.99
N LEU A 127 18.07 21.82 22.89
CA LEU A 127 17.30 23.06 22.98
C LEU A 127 16.34 23.26 21.78
N LYS A 128 16.64 22.64 20.63
CA LYS A 128 15.78 22.64 19.44
C LYS A 128 15.03 21.32 19.30
N THR A 129 13.88 21.24 19.97
CA THR A 129 13.06 20.02 20.08
C THR A 129 12.58 19.47 18.73
N GLU A 130 12.24 20.32 17.77
CA GLU A 130 11.83 19.89 16.42
C GLU A 130 12.95 19.18 15.66
N GLU A 131 14.14 19.78 15.69
CA GLU A 131 15.35 19.24 15.08
C GLU A 131 15.76 17.93 15.76
N GLN A 132 15.67 17.89 17.10
CA GLN A 132 15.90 16.66 17.85
C GLN A 132 14.91 15.57 17.42
N ARG A 133 13.61 15.87 17.30
CA ARG A 133 12.62 14.89 16.85
C ARG A 133 12.85 14.41 15.43
N TYR A 134 13.21 15.30 14.50
CA TYR A 134 13.63 14.92 13.15
C TYR A 134 14.78 13.92 13.18
N TRP A 135 15.83 14.22 13.94
CA TRP A 135 16.98 13.34 14.08
C TRP A 135 16.63 12.00 14.71
N LYS A 136 15.71 11.98 15.69
CA LYS A 136 15.20 10.74 16.29
C LYS A 136 14.58 9.83 15.23
N LEU A 137 13.63 10.35 14.47
CA LEU A 137 12.94 9.59 13.41
C LEU A 137 13.88 9.13 12.30
N LYS A 138 14.82 9.99 11.90
CA LYS A 138 15.85 9.69 10.91
C LYS A 138 16.77 8.58 11.39
N LEU A 139 17.25 8.64 12.64
CA LEU A 139 18.14 7.63 13.22
C LEU A 139 17.43 6.30 13.38
N ASP A 140 16.17 6.30 13.80
CA ASP A 140 15.37 5.08 13.88
C ASP A 140 15.22 4.43 12.49
N ASP A 141 15.07 5.23 11.43
CA ASP A 141 15.02 4.73 10.06
C ASP A 141 16.36 4.13 9.59
N LEU A 142 17.47 4.78 9.94
CA LEU A 142 18.82 4.27 9.67
C LEU A 142 19.10 2.95 10.40
N LEU A 143 18.67 2.84 11.67
CA LEU A 143 18.77 1.61 12.45
C LEU A 143 17.88 0.50 11.87
N ARG A 144 16.66 0.81 11.44
CA ARG A 144 15.78 -0.15 10.73
C ARG A 144 16.44 -0.63 9.43
N LYS A 145 17.02 0.27 8.63
CA LYS A 145 17.71 -0.07 7.39
C LYS A 145 18.94 -0.96 7.60
N THR A 146 19.57 -0.87 8.76
CA THR A 146 20.75 -1.66 9.14
C THR A 146 20.44 -2.81 10.09
N SER A 147 19.15 -3.16 10.25
CA SER A 147 18.67 -4.17 11.22
C SER A 147 19.39 -5.50 11.11
N TYR A 148 19.68 -5.96 9.89
CA TYR A 148 20.42 -7.21 9.65
C TYR A 148 21.79 -7.26 10.35
N TYR A 149 22.43 -6.11 10.56
CA TYR A 149 23.75 -6.00 11.20
C TYR A 149 23.69 -5.83 12.71
N GLN A 150 22.56 -6.12 13.36
CA GLN A 150 22.39 -5.99 14.80
C GLN A 150 23.16 -7.08 15.59
N GLU A 151 23.38 -8.27 15.02
CA GLU A 151 24.18 -9.30 15.67
C GLU A 151 25.63 -8.84 15.80
N LYS A 152 26.13 -8.81 17.05
CA LYS A 152 27.45 -8.27 17.40
C LYS A 152 28.59 -9.22 17.07
N ASP A 153 28.35 -10.53 17.10
CA ASP A 153 29.36 -11.54 16.82
C ASP A 153 29.52 -11.77 15.30
N LEU A 154 30.65 -11.29 14.75
CA LEU A 154 30.93 -11.38 13.32
C LEU A 154 31.05 -12.83 12.83
N LEU A 155 31.43 -13.78 13.70
CA LEU A 155 31.57 -15.18 13.30
C LEU A 155 30.23 -15.80 12.90
N LYS A 156 29.11 -15.33 13.46
CA LYS A 156 27.77 -15.81 13.09
C LYS A 156 27.44 -15.55 11.62
N TYR A 157 27.91 -14.45 11.04
CA TYR A 157 27.72 -14.15 9.61
C TYR A 157 28.64 -14.98 8.68
N TYR A 158 29.79 -15.44 9.18
CA TYR A 158 30.80 -16.13 8.36
C TYR A 158 30.83 -17.64 8.49
N ALA A 159 30.20 -18.21 9.51
CA ALA A 159 30.44 -19.59 9.88
C ALA A 159 29.82 -20.60 8.88
N TYR A 160 29.22 -20.15 7.78
CA TYR A 160 28.71 -20.99 6.71
C TYR A 160 29.83 -21.58 5.86
N SER A 161 29.96 -22.91 5.91
CA SER A 161 30.54 -23.67 4.80
C SER A 161 29.40 -24.09 3.87
N PRO A 162 29.47 -23.85 2.54
CA PRO A 162 28.51 -24.42 1.60
C PRO A 162 28.32 -25.92 1.87
N GLY A 163 27.07 -26.36 2.07
CA GLY A 163 26.72 -27.75 2.36
C GLY A 163 26.61 -28.17 3.84
N LYS A 164 26.74 -27.25 4.80
CA LYS A 164 26.62 -27.56 6.25
C LYS A 164 25.31 -27.13 6.94
N THR A 165 24.40 -26.45 6.24
CA THR A 165 23.09 -26.09 6.78
C THR A 165 21.98 -26.62 5.89
N ASN A 166 20.85 -26.94 6.52
CA ASN A 166 19.60 -27.24 5.84
C ASN A 166 18.66 -26.02 5.87
N TYR A 167 19.02 -24.91 6.51
CA TYR A 167 18.17 -23.71 6.64
C TYR A 167 18.57 -22.60 5.66
N PHE A 168 17.56 -21.97 5.05
CA PHE A 168 17.73 -20.96 3.99
C PHE A 168 16.66 -19.87 4.08
N ARG A 169 16.98 -18.61 3.74
CA ARG A 169 15.96 -17.54 3.70
C ARG A 169 15.04 -17.63 2.50
N LYS A 170 15.58 -18.01 1.34
CA LYS A 170 14.83 -18.05 0.08
C LYS A 170 15.10 -19.36 -0.63
N ILE A 171 14.07 -19.90 -1.27
CA ILE A 171 14.14 -21.09 -2.10
C ILE A 171 13.42 -20.82 -3.43
N TYR A 172 13.77 -21.59 -4.44
CA TYR A 172 13.11 -21.60 -5.75
C TYR A 172 12.81 -23.05 -6.13
N ARG A 173 11.57 -23.31 -6.58
CA ARG A 173 11.15 -24.63 -7.09
C ARG A 173 11.29 -24.64 -8.61
N THR A 174 12.11 -25.54 -9.13
CA THR A 174 12.27 -25.74 -10.58
C THR A 174 11.06 -26.43 -11.19
N PHE A 175 11.00 -26.48 -12.53
CA PHE A 175 9.97 -27.24 -13.23
C PHE A 175 9.89 -28.69 -12.73
N ASP A 176 11.02 -29.39 -12.61
CA ASP A 176 11.11 -30.79 -12.14
C ASP A 176 11.03 -30.96 -10.61
N HIS A 177 10.58 -29.93 -9.89
CA HIS A 177 10.39 -29.95 -8.44
C HIS A 177 11.67 -30.10 -7.61
N ASN A 178 12.83 -29.83 -8.21
CA ASN A 178 14.05 -29.61 -7.45
C ASN A 178 13.96 -28.27 -6.69
N ILE A 179 14.63 -28.21 -5.54
CA ILE A 179 14.69 -27.01 -4.70
C ILE A 179 16.08 -26.40 -4.80
N LEU A 180 16.15 -25.20 -5.38
CA LEU A 180 17.34 -24.36 -5.37
C LEU A 180 17.28 -23.48 -4.12
N CYS A 181 18.33 -23.51 -3.32
CA CYS A 181 18.36 -22.81 -2.05
C CYS A 181 19.24 -21.56 -2.13
N SER A 182 18.90 -20.52 -1.39
CA SER A 182 19.64 -19.25 -1.38
C SER A 182 19.62 -18.61 0.00
N PHE A 183 20.69 -17.88 0.32
CA PHE A 183 20.88 -17.24 1.62
C PHE A 183 20.85 -18.27 2.78
N PRO A 184 21.89 -19.11 2.88
CA PRO A 184 21.98 -20.09 3.96
C PRO A 184 22.02 -19.39 5.33
N ILE A 185 21.35 -19.98 6.31
CA ILE A 185 21.29 -19.49 7.68
C ILE A 185 21.47 -20.62 8.68
N TYR A 186 21.70 -20.28 9.94
CA TYR A 186 21.64 -21.23 11.04
C TYR A 186 20.19 -21.50 11.47
N GLU A 187 19.99 -22.62 12.18
CA GLU A 187 18.70 -22.94 12.78
C GLU A 187 18.28 -21.85 13.78
N GLU A 188 19.21 -21.32 14.57
CA GLU A 188 18.94 -20.24 15.52
C GLU A 188 18.57 -18.91 14.84
N GLU A 189 18.86 -18.74 13.55
CA GLU A 189 18.42 -17.56 12.81
C GLU A 189 17.00 -17.73 12.24
N SER A 190 16.45 -18.95 12.23
CA SER A 190 15.07 -19.21 11.81
C SER A 190 14.03 -18.53 12.71
N TYR A 191 14.41 -18.16 13.95
CA TYR A 191 13.58 -17.41 14.90
C TYR A 191 13.20 -15.99 14.43
N TYR A 192 13.90 -15.45 13.43
CA TYR A 192 13.64 -14.12 12.90
C TYR A 192 13.17 -14.25 11.46
N GLY A 193 11.94 -13.85 11.15
CA GLY A 193 11.45 -13.72 9.77
C GLY A 193 11.19 -15.05 9.07
N GLU A 194 11.33 -15.03 7.74
CA GLU A 194 11.00 -16.18 6.91
C GLU A 194 12.21 -17.08 6.72
N SER A 195 12.01 -18.39 6.86
CA SER A 195 13.05 -19.37 6.55
C SER A 195 12.49 -20.72 6.13
N TYR A 196 13.33 -21.51 5.49
CA TYR A 196 13.02 -22.83 4.96
C TYR A 196 14.08 -23.81 5.42
N LYS A 197 13.66 -24.91 6.03
CA LYS A 197 14.51 -26.10 6.20
C LYS A 197 14.30 -27.02 5.01
N VAL A 198 15.36 -27.36 4.30
CA VAL A 198 15.35 -28.23 3.11
C VAL A 198 16.22 -29.45 3.37
N GLU A 199 15.57 -30.60 3.50
CA GLU A 199 16.23 -31.88 3.76
C GLU A 199 16.11 -32.76 2.53
N LYS A 200 17.24 -33.09 1.91
CA LYS A 200 17.30 -33.89 0.68
C LYS A 200 17.80 -35.30 0.99
N SER A 201 17.07 -36.30 0.50
CA SER A 201 17.50 -37.70 0.45
C SER A 201 17.67 -38.13 -1.02
N LYS A 202 18.03 -39.40 -1.26
CA LYS A 202 18.14 -39.94 -2.62
C LYS A 202 16.84 -39.81 -3.41
N ASP A 203 15.71 -40.06 -2.75
CA ASP A 203 14.39 -40.22 -3.38
C ASP A 203 13.34 -39.25 -2.80
N SER A 204 13.75 -38.25 -2.01
CA SER A 204 12.82 -37.28 -1.43
C SER A 204 13.43 -35.93 -1.07
N ILE A 205 12.61 -34.88 -1.06
CA ILE A 205 12.93 -33.58 -0.47
C ILE A 205 11.83 -33.23 0.53
N VAL A 206 12.20 -32.82 1.74
CA VAL A 206 11.30 -32.23 2.72
C VAL A 206 11.61 -30.75 2.82
N VAL A 207 10.63 -29.91 2.56
CA VAL A 207 10.71 -28.47 2.77
C VAL A 207 9.80 -28.12 3.94
N SER A 208 10.37 -27.55 5.01
CA SER A 208 9.60 -27.00 6.13
C SER A 208 9.73 -25.50 6.14
N TYR A 209 8.62 -24.76 6.11
CA TYR A 209 8.59 -23.30 6.18
C TYR A 209 8.36 -22.85 7.62
N TYR A 210 9.23 -21.95 8.06
CA TYR A 210 9.18 -21.33 9.37
C TYR A 210 8.94 -19.83 9.22
N LYS A 211 8.07 -19.31 10.08
CA LYS A 211 7.89 -17.88 10.30
C LYS A 211 8.17 -17.60 11.76
N ASN A 212 9.22 -16.82 12.02
CA ASN A 212 9.69 -16.49 13.36
C ASN A 212 9.92 -17.75 14.24
N GLY A 213 10.59 -18.76 13.67
CA GLY A 213 10.97 -20.01 14.34
C GLY A 213 9.84 -21.03 14.52
N SER A 214 8.60 -20.68 14.16
CA SER A 214 7.45 -21.58 14.24
C SER A 214 7.07 -22.10 12.85
N LEU A 215 6.77 -23.40 12.75
CA LEU A 215 6.14 -23.97 11.56
C LEU A 215 4.83 -23.24 11.28
N PHE A 216 4.65 -22.77 10.05
CA PHE A 216 3.52 -21.91 9.68
C PHE A 216 3.03 -22.25 8.29
N ASN A 217 1.73 -22.16 8.00
CA ASN A 217 1.25 -22.33 6.62
C ASN A 217 1.51 -21.04 5.82
N GLY A 218 2.48 -21.08 4.91
CA GLY A 218 2.89 -19.94 4.11
C GLY A 218 4.09 -20.24 3.23
N GLY A 219 4.84 -19.19 2.87
CA GLY A 219 6.04 -19.31 2.04
C GLY A 219 5.74 -19.72 0.61
N LEU A 220 6.73 -20.28 -0.09
CA LEU A 220 6.64 -20.65 -1.51
C LEU A 220 5.47 -21.60 -1.85
N PHE A 221 5.03 -22.42 -0.90
CA PHE A 221 4.03 -23.47 -1.11
C PHE A 221 2.71 -23.22 -0.35
N ASP A 222 2.57 -22.07 0.32
CA ASP A 222 1.43 -21.76 1.19
C ASP A 222 1.11 -22.85 2.23
N THR A 223 2.13 -23.58 2.70
CA THR A 223 2.00 -24.69 3.64
C THR A 223 3.21 -24.79 4.56
N ALA A 224 3.03 -25.36 5.75
CA ALA A 224 4.11 -25.53 6.72
C ALA A 224 5.13 -26.57 6.28
N ILE A 225 4.70 -27.71 5.74
CA ILE A 225 5.59 -28.79 5.32
C ILE A 225 5.20 -29.26 3.92
N THR A 226 6.16 -29.30 3.01
CA THR A 226 6.02 -29.90 1.68
C THR A 226 6.92 -31.13 1.59
N LEU A 227 6.32 -32.30 1.37
CA LEU A 227 7.05 -33.55 1.11
C LEU A 227 7.04 -33.83 -0.38
N ILE A 228 8.21 -33.94 -1.00
CA ILE A 228 8.38 -34.28 -2.41
C ILE A 228 9.05 -35.66 -2.46
N HIS A 229 8.41 -36.64 -3.07
CA HIS A 229 8.95 -37.99 -3.24
C HIS A 229 9.17 -38.27 -4.72
N PHE A 230 10.37 -38.71 -5.07
CA PHE A 230 10.77 -39.05 -6.43
C PHE A 230 10.81 -40.57 -6.59
N LYS A 231 10.12 -41.08 -7.60
CA LYS A 231 10.24 -42.44 -8.13
C LYS A 231 10.43 -42.34 -9.63
N GLU A 232 10.91 -43.41 -10.25
CA GLU A 232 11.28 -43.46 -11.67
C GLU A 232 10.25 -42.81 -12.61
N GLU A 233 8.96 -43.16 -12.46
CA GLU A 233 7.86 -42.64 -13.28
C GLU A 233 6.85 -41.78 -12.51
N LEU A 234 7.12 -41.44 -11.24
CA LEU A 234 6.19 -40.72 -10.38
C LEU A 234 6.91 -39.78 -9.41
N THR A 235 6.58 -38.49 -9.48
CA THR A 235 6.88 -37.53 -8.41
C THR A 235 5.61 -37.19 -7.65
N GLN A 236 5.62 -37.31 -6.32
CA GLN A 236 4.46 -36.98 -5.48
C GLN A 236 4.81 -35.86 -4.50
N LEU A 237 3.97 -34.83 -4.46
CA LEU A 237 4.01 -33.76 -3.47
C LEU A 237 2.86 -33.91 -2.48
N LYS A 238 3.12 -33.64 -1.20
CA LYS A 238 2.12 -33.54 -0.13
C LYS A 238 2.33 -32.24 0.63
N PHE A 239 1.25 -31.50 0.86
CA PHE A 239 1.24 -30.23 1.58
C PHE A 239 0.56 -30.42 2.93
N LEU A 240 1.31 -30.17 4.01
CA LEU A 240 0.90 -30.49 5.37
C LEU A 240 0.95 -29.24 6.26
N ASN A 241 0.03 -29.23 7.21
CA ASN A 241 -0.04 -28.30 8.33
C ASN A 241 1.11 -28.54 9.33
N PRO A 242 1.32 -27.64 10.31
CA PRO A 242 2.33 -27.84 11.36
C PRO A 242 2.17 -29.13 12.17
N ASP A 243 0.93 -29.59 12.36
CA ASP A 243 0.58 -30.84 13.05
C ASP A 243 0.72 -32.09 12.15
N LYS A 244 1.20 -31.91 10.91
CA LYS A 244 1.37 -32.93 9.86
C LYS A 244 0.06 -33.49 9.28
N SER A 245 -1.09 -32.92 9.63
CA SER A 245 -2.32 -33.15 8.88
C SER A 245 -2.23 -32.50 7.50
N PHE A 246 -3.06 -32.94 6.54
CA PHE A 246 -3.11 -32.28 5.23
C PHE A 246 -3.64 -30.85 5.35
N ASN A 247 -2.98 -29.90 4.67
CA ASN A 247 -3.47 -28.54 4.57
C ASN A 247 -4.63 -28.48 3.57
N ASP A 248 -5.86 -28.48 4.07
CA ASP A 248 -7.10 -28.44 3.28
C ASP A 248 -7.60 -27.01 3.00
N LYS A 249 -6.86 -25.99 3.45
CA LYS A 249 -7.15 -24.57 3.18
C LYS A 249 -6.59 -24.08 1.84
N ILE A 250 -5.73 -24.86 1.20
CA ILE A 250 -5.19 -24.59 -0.14
C ILE A 250 -5.96 -25.39 -1.20
N LYS A 251 -5.88 -24.97 -2.47
CA LYS A 251 -6.68 -25.52 -3.58
C LYS A 251 -6.57 -27.06 -3.73
N TYR A 252 -5.43 -27.63 -3.36
CA TYR A 252 -5.17 -29.07 -3.32
C TYR A 252 -4.06 -29.38 -2.31
N CYS A 253 -4.11 -30.54 -1.66
CA CYS A 253 -3.11 -30.91 -0.64
C CYS A 253 -2.17 -32.05 -1.08
N ILE A 254 -2.40 -32.63 -2.27
CA ILE A 254 -1.51 -33.61 -2.91
C ILE A 254 -1.43 -33.30 -4.41
N GLN A 255 -0.22 -33.35 -4.96
CA GLN A 255 0.02 -33.35 -6.41
C GLN A 255 0.77 -34.64 -6.79
N LYS A 256 0.36 -35.29 -7.87
CA LYS A 256 1.09 -36.44 -8.44
C LYS A 256 1.45 -36.13 -9.88
N ARG A 257 2.73 -36.23 -10.17
CA ARG A 257 3.32 -36.03 -11.49
C ARG A 257 3.77 -37.37 -12.04
N HIS A 258 3.12 -37.82 -13.10
CA HIS A 258 3.48 -39.05 -13.80
C HIS A 258 4.31 -38.73 -15.03
N LYS A 259 5.28 -39.58 -15.35
CA LYS A 259 5.99 -39.54 -16.62
C LYS A 259 5.44 -40.68 -17.50
N GLU A 260 4.93 -40.35 -18.68
CA GLU A 260 4.19 -41.26 -19.55
C GLU A 260 4.59 -41.01 -21.00
N ASN A 261 5.32 -41.92 -21.65
CA ASN A 261 5.63 -41.83 -23.09
C ASN A 261 6.17 -40.46 -23.57
N ASN A 262 7.09 -39.85 -22.81
CA ASN A 262 7.67 -38.49 -22.95
C ASN A 262 6.80 -37.33 -22.46
N ASP A 263 5.56 -37.56 -22.07
CA ASP A 263 4.69 -36.57 -21.45
C ASP A 263 4.85 -36.59 -19.92
N ILE A 264 4.57 -35.44 -19.31
CA ILE A 264 4.55 -35.24 -17.87
C ILE A 264 3.14 -34.83 -17.48
N VAL A 265 2.44 -35.68 -16.73
CA VAL A 265 1.03 -35.46 -16.37
C VAL A 265 0.90 -35.13 -14.89
N ASP A 266 0.39 -33.95 -14.58
CA ASP A 266 0.13 -33.47 -13.22
C ASP A 266 -1.34 -33.64 -12.85
N TYR A 267 -1.60 -34.35 -11.74
CA TYR A 267 -2.92 -34.58 -11.15
C TYR A 267 -3.00 -33.98 -9.74
N PHE A 268 -4.18 -33.47 -9.38
CA PHE A 268 -4.45 -32.81 -8.09
C PHE A 268 -5.42 -33.64 -7.23
N PHE A 269 -5.18 -33.69 -5.91
CA PHE A 269 -6.02 -34.46 -5.00
C PHE A 269 -6.30 -33.70 -3.69
N ASN A 270 -7.45 -34.03 -3.09
CA ASN A 270 -7.83 -33.59 -1.75
C ASN A 270 -7.18 -34.45 -0.64
N ASN A 271 -7.53 -34.18 0.62
CA ASN A 271 -6.97 -34.88 1.80
C ASN A 271 -7.42 -36.34 1.93
N ARG A 272 -8.44 -36.76 1.18
CA ARG A 272 -8.90 -38.15 1.04
C ARG A 272 -8.23 -38.87 -0.12
N ASN A 273 -7.27 -38.22 -0.79
CA ASN A 273 -6.59 -38.73 -1.98
C ASN A 273 -7.57 -39.02 -3.13
N GLU A 274 -8.68 -38.27 -3.19
CA GLU A 274 -9.63 -38.26 -4.31
C GLU A 274 -9.18 -37.20 -5.31
N ARG A 275 -9.28 -37.51 -6.62
CA ARG A 275 -8.87 -36.60 -7.69
C ARG A 275 -9.86 -35.44 -7.77
N ILE A 276 -9.34 -34.22 -7.84
CA ILE A 276 -10.14 -32.99 -7.89
C ILE A 276 -9.71 -32.09 -9.06
N SER A 277 -10.56 -31.12 -9.38
CA SER A 277 -10.19 -30.03 -10.29
C SER A 277 -9.76 -28.81 -9.49
N VAL A 278 -8.69 -28.16 -9.95
CA VAL A 278 -8.16 -26.90 -9.41
C VAL A 278 -8.44 -25.84 -10.47
N ASP A 279 -9.30 -24.88 -10.13
CA ASP A 279 -9.75 -23.81 -11.04
C ASP A 279 -10.24 -24.33 -12.41
N ASN A 280 -11.14 -25.32 -12.36
CA ASN A 280 -11.67 -26.09 -13.49
C ASN A 280 -10.69 -27.07 -14.16
N VAL A 281 -9.39 -26.99 -13.90
CA VAL A 281 -8.36 -27.90 -14.44
C VAL A 281 -8.29 -29.18 -13.62
N HIS A 282 -8.65 -30.30 -14.23
CA HIS A 282 -8.60 -31.62 -13.61
C HIS A 282 -7.22 -32.29 -13.69
N TYR A 283 -6.47 -31.99 -14.75
CA TYR A 283 -5.08 -32.38 -14.90
C TYR A 283 -4.37 -31.52 -15.96
N THR A 284 -3.04 -31.54 -15.93
CA THR A 284 -2.20 -30.83 -16.91
C THR A 284 -1.27 -31.83 -17.59
N ILE A 285 -1.14 -31.76 -18.91
CA ILE A 285 -0.11 -32.50 -19.66
C ILE A 285 0.98 -31.52 -20.07
N SER A 286 2.24 -31.86 -19.80
CA SER A 286 3.41 -31.09 -20.20
C SER A 286 4.36 -31.92 -21.05
N THR A 287 4.85 -31.37 -22.16
CA THR A 287 5.88 -32.00 -22.99
C THR A 287 7.12 -31.11 -23.05
N VAL A 288 8.30 -31.72 -23.00
CA VAL A 288 9.57 -31.00 -23.13
C VAL A 288 10.08 -31.20 -24.55
N ASP A 289 10.22 -30.12 -25.31
CA ASP A 289 10.73 -30.20 -26.68
C ASP A 289 12.26 -30.30 -26.74
N ALA A 290 12.79 -30.47 -27.96
CA ALA A 290 14.23 -30.63 -28.20
C ALA A 290 15.06 -29.40 -27.77
N ASN A 291 14.44 -28.23 -27.60
CA ASN A 291 15.08 -27.00 -27.14
C ASN A 291 14.95 -26.81 -25.61
N GLY A 292 14.35 -27.77 -24.90
CA GLY A 292 14.10 -27.67 -23.46
C GLY A 292 12.94 -26.76 -23.08
N ILE A 293 12.05 -26.43 -24.03
CA ILE A 293 10.84 -25.65 -23.75
C ILE A 293 9.74 -26.61 -23.29
N VAL A 294 9.10 -26.26 -22.18
CA VAL A 294 7.98 -27.02 -21.64
C VAL A 294 6.67 -26.49 -22.20
N HIS A 295 5.89 -27.34 -22.87
CA HIS A 295 4.56 -27.02 -23.40
C HIS A 295 3.49 -27.64 -22.49
N SER A 296 2.79 -26.85 -21.70
CA SER A 296 1.76 -27.30 -20.75
C SER A 296 0.35 -27.01 -21.26
N LYS A 297 -0.53 -28.01 -21.24
CA LYS A 297 -1.95 -27.96 -21.65
C LYS A 297 -2.88 -28.40 -20.52
N TYR A 298 -4.08 -27.84 -20.46
CA TYR A 298 -5.02 -28.02 -19.35
C TYR A 298 -6.27 -28.80 -19.76
N PHE A 299 -6.70 -29.75 -18.94
CA PHE A 299 -7.82 -30.63 -19.27
C PHE A 299 -8.83 -30.72 -18.13
N ASP A 300 -10.11 -30.83 -18.47
CA ASP A 300 -11.18 -31.09 -17.52
C ASP A 300 -11.30 -32.60 -17.19
N LYS A 301 -12.31 -32.97 -16.40
CA LYS A 301 -12.53 -34.37 -15.99
C LYS A 301 -13.04 -35.29 -17.10
N ASN A 302 -13.44 -34.73 -18.24
CA ASN A 302 -13.95 -35.44 -19.41
C ASN A 302 -12.93 -35.41 -20.57
N ASP A 303 -11.66 -35.13 -20.26
CA ASP A 303 -10.55 -35.00 -21.20
C ASP A 303 -10.75 -33.90 -22.26
N ASN A 304 -11.62 -32.92 -22.00
CA ASN A 304 -11.73 -31.75 -22.87
C ASN A 304 -10.56 -30.81 -22.60
N TRP A 305 -9.94 -30.31 -23.67
CA TRP A 305 -8.97 -29.24 -23.58
C TRP A 305 -9.68 -27.92 -23.23
N ILE A 306 -9.31 -27.34 -22.08
CA ILE A 306 -9.95 -26.16 -21.52
C ILE A 306 -8.95 -25.03 -21.26
N LYS A 307 -9.48 -23.87 -20.90
CA LYS A 307 -8.70 -22.77 -20.34
C LYS A 307 -8.44 -22.99 -18.85
N ASN A 308 -7.30 -22.54 -18.37
CA ASN A 308 -7.04 -22.39 -16.94
C ASN A 308 -7.78 -21.16 -16.36
N GLU A 309 -7.56 -20.86 -15.08
CA GLU A 309 -8.17 -19.71 -14.39
C GLU A 309 -7.87 -18.36 -15.03
N THR A 310 -6.68 -18.19 -15.60
CA THR A 310 -6.24 -16.96 -16.27
C THR A 310 -6.70 -16.87 -17.74
N GLY A 311 -7.55 -17.80 -18.18
CA GLY A 311 -8.13 -17.82 -19.53
C GLY A 311 -7.25 -18.42 -20.63
N ILE A 312 -6.14 -19.07 -20.29
CA ILE A 312 -5.13 -19.60 -21.22
C ILE A 312 -5.35 -21.10 -21.49
N TYR A 313 -5.26 -21.52 -22.75
CA TYR A 313 -5.37 -22.94 -23.13
C TYR A 313 -4.07 -23.73 -22.96
N GLN A 314 -2.93 -23.10 -23.29
CA GLN A 314 -1.63 -23.71 -23.14
C GLN A 314 -0.53 -22.67 -22.90
N LYS A 315 0.52 -23.08 -22.21
CA LYS A 315 1.66 -22.23 -21.83
C LYS A 315 2.97 -22.87 -22.28
N LYS A 316 3.87 -22.07 -22.84
CA LYS A 316 5.26 -22.46 -23.13
C LYS A 316 6.19 -21.84 -22.09
N SER A 317 6.95 -22.65 -21.38
CA SER A 317 7.91 -22.22 -20.36
C SER A 317 9.33 -22.52 -20.80
N HIS A 318 10.15 -21.47 -20.92
CA HIS A 318 11.55 -21.58 -21.29
C HIS A 318 12.39 -21.66 -20.03
N LEU A 319 13.20 -22.72 -19.93
CA LEU A 319 14.00 -23.03 -18.75
C LEU A 319 15.47 -22.68 -19.00
N ASP A 320 16.13 -22.14 -17.98
CA ASP A 320 17.59 -21.99 -18.00
C ASP A 320 18.31 -23.30 -17.60
N SER A 321 19.63 -23.27 -17.59
CA SER A 321 20.46 -24.45 -17.25
C SER A 321 20.28 -24.96 -15.81
N LEU A 322 19.63 -24.20 -14.93
CA LEU A 322 19.28 -24.61 -13.57
C LEU A 322 17.82 -25.09 -13.46
N GLY A 323 17.09 -25.17 -14.58
CA GLY A 323 15.68 -25.56 -14.63
C GLY A 323 14.73 -24.48 -14.14
N ARG A 324 15.16 -23.21 -14.13
CA ARG A 324 14.35 -22.06 -13.72
C ARG A 324 13.66 -21.46 -14.93
N THR A 325 12.40 -21.08 -14.79
CA THR A 325 11.66 -20.41 -15.86
C THR A 325 12.12 -18.96 -15.99
N PHE A 326 12.64 -18.60 -17.17
CA PHE A 326 13.03 -17.24 -17.50
C PHE A 326 12.14 -16.59 -18.58
N LYS A 327 11.28 -17.37 -19.25
CA LYS A 327 10.27 -16.85 -20.18
C LYS A 327 9.00 -17.70 -20.15
N LEU A 328 7.85 -17.03 -20.19
CA LEU A 328 6.52 -17.62 -20.35
C LEU A 328 5.86 -17.06 -21.60
N GLU A 329 5.16 -17.91 -22.35
CA GLU A 329 4.35 -17.52 -23.51
C GLU A 329 2.98 -18.23 -23.46
N TYR A 330 1.91 -17.53 -23.79
CA TYR A 330 0.53 -18.02 -23.67
C TYR A 330 -0.16 -18.17 -25.02
N TYR A 331 -0.90 -19.27 -25.18
CA TYR A 331 -1.49 -19.65 -26.46
C TYR A 331 -2.91 -20.20 -26.31
N ASP A 332 -3.68 -20.06 -27.38
CA ASP A 332 -5.01 -20.63 -27.56
C ASP A 332 -4.95 -22.13 -27.95
N GLN A 333 -6.11 -22.73 -28.19
CA GLN A 333 -6.23 -24.13 -28.61
C GLN A 333 -5.65 -24.44 -30.02
N ASN A 334 -5.37 -23.42 -30.82
CA ASN A 334 -4.86 -23.55 -32.18
C ASN A 334 -3.36 -23.18 -32.29
N ASP A 335 -2.68 -23.08 -31.14
CA ASP A 335 -1.27 -22.62 -31.03
C ASP A 335 -1.04 -21.19 -31.56
N ASN A 336 -2.08 -20.35 -31.55
CA ASN A 336 -1.91 -18.91 -31.74
C ASN A 336 -1.63 -18.25 -30.39
N ARG A 337 -0.73 -17.27 -30.36
CA ARG A 337 -0.50 -16.46 -29.15
C ARG A 337 -1.81 -15.85 -28.70
N MET A 338 -2.03 -15.80 -27.39
CA MET A 338 -3.18 -15.14 -26.79
C MET A 338 -2.78 -14.35 -25.54
N ASN A 339 -3.62 -13.41 -25.16
CA ASN A 339 -3.53 -12.71 -23.89
C ASN A 339 -4.18 -13.51 -22.76
N ASP A 340 -3.63 -13.38 -21.56
CA ASP A 340 -4.31 -13.70 -20.30
C ASP A 340 -5.34 -12.63 -19.93
N GLU A 341 -5.96 -12.78 -18.76
CA GLU A 341 -6.93 -11.80 -18.23
C GLU A 341 -6.36 -10.39 -18.01
N ASN A 342 -5.03 -10.24 -17.90
CA ASN A 342 -4.33 -8.97 -17.71
C ASN A 342 -3.76 -8.40 -19.01
N PHE A 343 -4.11 -8.99 -20.16
CA PHE A 343 -3.64 -8.60 -21.49
C PHE A 343 -2.15 -8.88 -21.73
N VAL A 344 -1.58 -9.83 -20.99
CA VAL A 344 -0.21 -10.29 -21.14
C VAL A 344 -0.21 -11.61 -21.92
N SER A 345 0.68 -11.73 -22.89
CA SER A 345 0.91 -12.94 -23.68
C SER A 345 2.31 -13.51 -23.46
N ILE A 346 3.29 -12.65 -23.14
CA ILE A 346 4.68 -13.05 -22.89
C ILE A 346 5.17 -12.39 -21.61
N VAL A 347 5.83 -13.18 -20.75
CA VAL A 347 6.55 -12.68 -19.58
C VAL A 347 8.01 -13.10 -19.69
N GLU A 348 8.92 -12.15 -19.71
CA GLU A 348 10.36 -12.40 -19.60
C GLU A 348 10.82 -12.08 -18.17
N ILE A 349 11.58 -12.99 -17.56
CA ILE A 349 12.02 -12.92 -16.17
C ILE A 349 13.54 -12.97 -16.15
N VAL A 350 14.16 -11.98 -15.51
CA VAL A 350 15.60 -11.95 -15.29
C VAL A 350 15.89 -12.44 -13.87
N LEU A 351 16.66 -13.53 -13.75
CA LEU A 351 17.04 -14.14 -12.47
C LEU A 351 18.52 -13.93 -12.18
N ASN A 352 18.88 -13.67 -10.92
CA ASN A 352 20.29 -13.63 -10.50
C ASN A 352 20.84 -15.01 -10.10
N ASN A 353 22.11 -15.07 -9.70
CA ASN A 353 22.77 -16.29 -9.23
C ASN A 353 22.28 -16.79 -7.85
N LYS A 354 21.48 -15.99 -7.13
CA LYS A 354 20.80 -16.36 -5.88
C LYS A 354 19.33 -16.72 -6.12
N ASN A 355 18.95 -17.05 -7.36
CA ASN A 355 17.62 -17.50 -7.75
C ASN A 355 16.49 -16.49 -7.48
N LEU A 356 16.82 -15.20 -7.33
CA LEU A 356 15.85 -14.13 -7.18
C LEU A 356 15.59 -13.46 -8.53
N THR A 357 14.32 -13.13 -8.79
CA THR A 357 13.92 -12.29 -9.91
C THR A 357 14.45 -10.88 -9.71
N ILE A 358 15.36 -10.41 -10.56
CA ILE A 358 15.91 -9.05 -10.52
C ILE A 358 15.23 -8.10 -11.53
N GLY A 359 14.32 -8.62 -12.35
CA GLY A 359 13.47 -7.83 -13.21
C GLY A 359 12.56 -8.69 -14.06
N HIS A 360 11.59 -8.06 -14.69
CA HIS A 360 10.71 -8.72 -15.65
C HIS A 360 10.20 -7.75 -16.72
N LYS A 361 9.72 -8.30 -17.83
CA LYS A 361 9.07 -7.59 -18.93
C LYS A 361 7.81 -8.34 -19.35
N GLU A 362 6.73 -7.62 -19.59
CA GLU A 362 5.42 -8.14 -19.97
C GLU A 362 5.00 -7.57 -21.32
N PHE A 363 4.58 -8.45 -22.22
CA PHE A 363 4.19 -8.10 -23.58
C PHE A 363 2.80 -8.64 -23.89
N ASN A 364 2.04 -7.91 -24.68
CA ASN A 364 0.73 -8.32 -25.20
C ASN A 364 0.90 -9.33 -26.36
N GLN A 365 -0.24 -9.82 -26.88
CA GLN A 365 -0.30 -10.78 -27.98
C GLN A 365 0.38 -10.31 -29.27
N ALA A 366 0.45 -9.00 -29.53
CA ALA A 366 1.15 -8.43 -30.68
C ALA A 366 2.68 -8.40 -30.51
N GLY A 367 3.18 -8.65 -29.29
CA GLY A 367 4.60 -8.55 -28.94
C GLY A 367 5.03 -7.15 -28.51
N ASP A 368 4.09 -6.20 -28.39
CA ASP A 368 4.35 -4.89 -27.79
C ASP A 368 4.29 -5.00 -26.27
N TYR A 369 4.93 -4.08 -25.54
CA TYR A 369 4.82 -4.03 -24.09
C TYR A 369 3.35 -3.89 -23.64
N ALA A 370 2.98 -4.61 -22.58
CA ALA A 370 1.65 -4.59 -21.97
C ALA A 370 1.42 -3.29 -21.17
N LYS A 371 1.41 -2.14 -21.85
CA LYS A 371 1.36 -0.79 -21.24
C LYS A 371 0.10 -0.50 -20.43
N ASN A 372 -0.93 -1.32 -20.56
CA ASN A 372 -2.09 -1.29 -19.67
C ASN A 372 -1.73 -1.60 -18.20
N LEU A 373 -0.61 -2.29 -17.97
CA LEU A 373 -0.09 -2.57 -16.64
C LEU A 373 1.04 -1.61 -16.32
N SER A 374 0.92 -0.82 -15.25
CA SER A 374 2.04 0.04 -14.80
C SER A 374 3.30 -0.73 -14.37
N SER A 375 3.23 -2.07 -14.30
CA SER A 375 4.32 -2.97 -13.93
C SER A 375 5.06 -3.60 -15.09
N TYR A 376 4.66 -3.34 -16.35
CA TYR A 376 5.08 -4.10 -17.51
C TYR A 376 6.59 -4.24 -17.71
N ASN A 377 7.41 -3.36 -17.12
CA ASN A 377 8.86 -3.45 -17.14
C ASN A 377 9.44 -2.93 -15.82
N ARG A 378 10.07 -3.82 -15.04
CA ARG A 378 10.59 -3.48 -13.70
C ARG A 378 11.95 -4.09 -13.42
N LYS A 379 12.72 -3.41 -12.57
CA LYS A 379 13.95 -3.92 -11.93
C LYS A 379 13.83 -3.93 -10.41
N TYR A 380 14.57 -4.86 -9.78
CA TYR A 380 14.55 -5.07 -8.34
C TYR A 380 15.96 -5.14 -7.75
N GLU A 381 16.12 -4.57 -6.56
CA GLU A 381 17.32 -4.74 -5.72
C GLU A 381 16.93 -5.41 -4.40
N TYR A 382 17.85 -6.16 -3.81
CA TYR A 382 17.61 -7.00 -2.63
C TYR A 382 18.66 -6.77 -1.54
N ASP A 383 18.26 -6.92 -0.28
CA ASP A 383 19.18 -6.96 0.86
C ASP A 383 19.93 -8.31 0.96
N GLU A 384 20.79 -8.40 1.96
CA GLU A 384 21.61 -9.58 2.26
C GLU A 384 20.79 -10.81 2.70
N ARG A 385 19.49 -10.66 2.99
CA ARG A 385 18.55 -11.74 3.33
C ARG A 385 17.65 -12.14 2.16
N GLY A 386 17.71 -11.41 1.05
CA GLY A 386 16.86 -11.61 -0.12
C GLY A 386 15.49 -10.92 -0.01
N ASN A 387 15.36 -9.92 0.86
CA ASN A 387 14.20 -9.03 0.89
C ASN A 387 14.36 -7.93 -0.17
N ARG A 388 13.30 -7.64 -0.92
CA ARG A 388 13.33 -6.62 -1.98
C ARG A 388 13.37 -5.23 -1.35
N ILE A 389 14.48 -4.51 -1.52
CA ILE A 389 14.69 -3.16 -0.95
C ILE A 389 14.49 -2.02 -1.95
N LYS A 390 14.42 -2.34 -3.25
CA LYS A 390 14.13 -1.36 -4.28
C LYS A 390 13.36 -1.96 -5.43
N MET A 391 12.46 -1.16 -6.01
CA MET A 391 11.73 -1.44 -7.22
C MET A 391 11.79 -0.21 -8.13
N ILE A 392 12.18 -0.42 -9.39
CA ILE A 392 12.36 0.64 -10.38
C ILE A 392 11.41 0.35 -11.54
N ASN A 393 10.50 1.28 -11.81
CA ASN A 393 9.61 1.25 -12.98
C ASN A 393 10.39 1.74 -14.20
N MET A 394 10.19 1.08 -15.35
CA MET A 394 10.91 1.41 -16.57
C MET A 394 9.98 1.51 -17.78
N ASP A 395 10.34 2.35 -18.75
CA ASP A 395 9.64 2.45 -20.03
C ASP A 395 10.03 1.30 -20.97
N GLU A 396 9.48 1.28 -22.19
CA GLU A 396 9.81 0.30 -23.24
C GLU A 396 11.30 0.32 -23.64
N ASN A 397 11.98 1.45 -23.45
CA ASN A 397 13.39 1.66 -23.77
C ASN A 397 14.31 1.34 -22.58
N SER A 398 13.74 0.83 -21.47
CA SER A 398 14.43 0.56 -20.21
C SER A 398 15.02 1.79 -19.52
N ASN A 399 14.51 2.98 -19.81
CA ASN A 399 14.75 4.19 -19.00
C ASN A 399 13.82 4.16 -17.78
N ILE A 400 14.24 4.81 -16.70
CA ILE A 400 13.39 4.95 -15.50
C ILE A 400 12.17 5.80 -15.85
N SER A 401 10.98 5.28 -15.57
CA SER A 401 9.69 5.92 -15.88
C SER A 401 8.76 5.92 -14.67
N TYR A 402 7.68 6.69 -14.75
CA TYR A 402 6.67 6.76 -13.71
C TYR A 402 5.59 5.69 -13.90
N ASP A 403 5.09 5.13 -12.80
CA ASP A 403 3.85 4.37 -12.83
C ASP A 403 2.62 5.29 -12.81
N LYS A 404 1.42 4.69 -12.75
CA LYS A 404 0.14 5.41 -12.73
C LYS A 404 -0.06 6.32 -11.51
N TYR A 405 0.78 6.20 -10.49
CA TYR A 405 0.74 7.01 -9.27
C TYR A 405 1.77 8.15 -9.29
N GLY A 406 2.48 8.35 -10.41
CA GLY A 406 3.53 9.36 -10.51
C GLY A 406 4.82 8.96 -9.79
N ILE A 407 5.05 7.66 -9.57
CA ILE A 407 6.22 7.15 -8.83
C ILE A 407 7.13 6.33 -9.75
N ALA A 408 8.43 6.62 -9.73
CA ALA A 408 9.41 5.93 -10.56
C ALA A 408 10.19 4.86 -9.80
N ILE A 409 10.50 5.12 -8.53
CA ILE A 409 11.29 4.24 -7.69
C ILE A 409 10.60 4.11 -6.33
N TYR A 410 10.44 2.86 -5.88
CA TYR A 410 10.09 2.55 -4.51
C TYR A 410 11.30 1.98 -3.79
N THR A 411 11.50 2.39 -2.54
CA THR A 411 12.44 1.73 -1.62
C THR A 411 11.72 1.15 -0.42
N PHE A 412 12.27 0.09 0.13
CA PHE A 412 11.67 -0.65 1.24
C PHE A 412 12.70 -0.93 2.33
N ASN A 413 12.30 -0.72 3.59
CA ASN A 413 13.08 -1.12 4.76
C ASN A 413 12.38 -2.28 5.47
N TYR A 414 13.16 -3.16 6.09
CA TYR A 414 12.67 -4.34 6.81
C TYR A 414 13.25 -4.40 8.23
N ASP A 415 12.45 -4.85 9.20
CA ASP A 415 12.97 -5.22 10.51
C ASP A 415 13.71 -6.57 10.46
N LEU A 416 14.17 -7.06 11.62
CA LEU A 416 14.83 -8.36 11.74
C LEU A 416 13.89 -9.55 11.41
N TYR A 417 12.59 -9.38 11.56
CA TYR A 417 11.58 -10.41 11.32
C TYR A 417 11.06 -10.40 9.87
N ASP A 418 11.80 -9.78 8.94
CA ASP A 418 11.45 -9.61 7.53
C ASP A 418 10.10 -8.90 7.31
N ASN A 419 9.59 -8.18 8.32
CA ASN A 419 8.42 -7.33 8.12
C ASN A 419 8.86 -6.06 7.42
N ARG A 420 8.14 -5.68 6.36
CA ARG A 420 8.36 -4.40 5.68
C ARG A 420 7.90 -3.25 6.59
N VAL A 421 8.84 -2.51 7.13
CA VAL A 421 8.58 -1.43 8.09
C VAL A 421 8.48 -0.07 7.43
N ALA A 422 9.10 0.16 6.28
CA ALA A 422 8.94 1.42 5.55
C ALA A 422 8.83 1.21 4.04
N THR A 423 8.01 2.03 3.39
CA THR A 423 7.98 2.19 1.93
C THR A 423 8.17 3.66 1.62
N LYS A 424 9.05 4.00 0.68
CA LYS A 424 9.33 5.38 0.25
C LYS A 424 9.28 5.52 -1.26
N SER A 425 8.79 6.67 -1.73
CA SER A 425 8.52 6.95 -3.14
C SER A 425 9.44 8.04 -3.70
N PHE A 426 10.01 7.80 -4.88
CA PHE A 426 10.94 8.74 -5.53
C PHE A 426 10.64 8.91 -7.02
N ASN A 427 11.01 10.08 -7.55
CA ASN A 427 11.02 10.34 -8.98
C ASN A 427 12.20 9.65 -9.69
N HIS A 428 12.28 9.81 -11.01
CA HIS A 428 13.34 9.23 -11.83
C HIS A 428 14.75 9.76 -11.50
N LYS A 429 14.86 10.92 -10.82
CA LYS A 429 16.11 11.51 -10.31
C LYS A 429 16.43 11.09 -8.87
N ASN A 430 15.66 10.14 -8.31
CA ASN A 430 15.79 9.66 -6.93
C ASN A 430 15.55 10.78 -5.87
N GLN A 431 14.73 11.78 -6.19
CA GLN A 431 14.24 12.77 -5.23
C GLN A 431 12.90 12.31 -4.64
N PRO A 432 12.63 12.57 -3.34
CA PRO A 432 11.35 12.28 -2.71
C PRO A 432 10.18 12.86 -3.49
N VAL A 433 9.15 12.05 -3.71
CA VAL A 433 7.86 12.47 -4.24
C VAL A 433 6.74 11.89 -3.39
N GLN A 434 5.58 12.55 -3.42
CA GLN A 434 4.38 12.11 -2.71
C GLN A 434 3.52 11.14 -3.55
N GLY A 435 3.58 11.26 -4.87
CA GLY A 435 2.68 10.52 -5.76
C GLY A 435 1.23 11.01 -5.62
N THR A 436 0.27 10.25 -6.17
CA THR A 436 -1.16 10.51 -5.98
C THR A 436 -1.70 10.12 -4.59
N ASP A 437 -0.85 9.51 -3.76
CA ASP A 437 -1.18 9.08 -2.41
C ASP A 437 -0.93 10.18 -1.36
N ASP A 438 -0.36 11.32 -1.78
CA ASP A 438 -0.07 12.50 -0.95
C ASP A 438 0.87 12.27 0.25
N TYR A 439 1.74 11.25 0.20
CA TYR A 439 2.83 11.07 1.17
C TYR A 439 4.09 10.46 0.53
N HIS A 440 5.26 10.82 1.06
CA HIS A 440 6.53 10.27 0.60
C HIS A 440 6.82 8.90 1.21
N MET A 441 6.53 8.73 2.50
CA MET A 441 6.88 7.56 3.29
C MET A 441 5.68 7.01 4.04
N TYR A 442 5.52 5.69 3.98
CA TYR A 442 4.60 4.96 4.85
C TYR A 442 5.39 4.06 5.81
N LEU A 443 5.14 4.20 7.11
CA LEU A 443 5.82 3.49 8.20
C LEU A 443 4.86 2.54 8.91
N LYS A 444 5.32 1.31 9.16
CA LYS A 444 4.69 0.33 10.07
C LYS A 444 5.73 -0.20 11.03
N ILE A 445 5.39 -0.27 12.30
CA ILE A 445 6.21 -0.91 13.33
C ILE A 445 5.41 -2.06 13.92
N PHE A 446 6.05 -3.19 14.14
CA PHE A 446 5.43 -4.40 14.68
C PHE A 446 5.96 -4.72 16.07
N ASP A 447 5.17 -5.41 16.88
CA ASP A 447 5.66 -6.09 18.07
C ASP A 447 6.36 -7.42 17.71
N SER A 448 6.90 -8.10 18.72
CA SER A 448 7.56 -9.39 18.53
C SER A 448 6.63 -10.53 18.07
N LYS A 449 5.31 -10.33 18.17
CA LYS A 449 4.27 -11.26 17.68
C LYS A 449 3.79 -10.90 16.27
N GLY A 450 4.30 -9.82 15.67
CA GLY A 450 3.89 -9.33 14.36
C GLY A 450 2.59 -8.52 14.35
N LYS A 451 2.04 -8.11 15.50
CA LYS A 451 0.92 -7.16 15.56
C LYS A 451 1.44 -5.74 15.32
N ASN A 452 0.64 -4.88 14.67
CA ASN A 452 1.03 -3.48 14.46
C ASN A 452 1.16 -2.77 15.82
N LYS A 453 2.26 -2.08 16.09
CA LYS A 453 2.43 -1.13 17.21
C LYS A 453 2.25 0.32 16.78
N PHE A 454 2.59 0.63 15.54
CA PHE A 454 2.55 1.99 15.01
C PHE A 454 2.32 1.97 13.50
N LYS A 455 1.55 2.92 13.00
CA LYS A 455 1.45 3.24 11.56
C LYS A 455 1.47 4.76 11.38
N GLY A 456 2.19 5.26 10.39
CA GLY A 456 2.21 6.68 10.06
C GLY A 456 2.55 6.94 8.61
N GLN A 457 2.03 8.02 8.06
CA GLN A 457 2.36 8.54 6.74
C GLN A 457 3.16 9.82 6.92
N TYR A 458 4.18 10.03 6.09
CA TYR A 458 5.06 11.18 6.23
C TYR A 458 5.35 11.80 4.87
N TYR A 459 5.35 13.12 4.86
CA TYR A 459 5.97 13.90 3.80
C TYR A 459 7.49 13.75 3.82
N ASN A 460 8.18 14.40 2.89
CA ASN A 460 9.63 14.42 2.92
C ASN A 460 10.14 15.04 4.24
N GLY A 461 11.30 14.59 4.72
CA GLY A 461 11.88 15.09 5.97
C GLY A 461 11.22 14.57 7.25
N HIS A 462 10.47 13.46 7.21
CA HIS A 462 9.77 12.89 8.39
C HIS A 462 8.73 13.84 9.02
N VAL A 463 8.20 14.77 8.23
CA VAL A 463 7.02 15.56 8.63
C VAL A 463 5.80 14.66 8.55
N LEU A 464 5.06 14.51 9.65
CA LEU A 464 3.90 13.62 9.74
C LEU A 464 2.75 14.16 8.87
N ALA A 465 2.16 13.30 8.03
CA ALA A 465 0.98 13.62 7.26
C ALA A 465 -0.28 13.27 8.06
N PHE A 466 -1.29 14.13 7.97
CA PHE A 466 -2.59 13.94 8.61
C PHE A 466 -3.64 13.66 7.55
N SER A 467 -4.65 12.86 7.88
CA SER A 467 -5.85 12.76 7.07
C SER A 467 -6.63 14.08 7.06
N GLU A 468 -7.60 14.20 6.15
CA GLU A 468 -8.53 15.34 6.10
C GLU A 468 -9.29 15.53 7.43
N ASP A 469 -9.58 14.43 8.13
CA ASP A 469 -10.23 14.43 9.44
C ASP A 469 -9.28 14.81 10.59
N LYS A 470 -8.01 15.13 10.31
CA LYS A 470 -6.93 15.30 11.30
C LYS A 470 -6.56 14.01 12.04
N TRP A 471 -6.55 12.86 11.37
CA TRP A 471 -5.92 11.66 11.92
C TRP A 471 -4.44 11.61 11.51
N GLY A 472 -3.53 11.69 12.47
CA GLY A 472 -2.09 11.66 12.26
C GLY A 472 -1.56 10.24 12.13
N ALA A 473 -0.70 9.84 13.07
CA ALA A 473 -0.24 8.46 13.18
C ALA A 473 -1.15 7.65 14.10
N THR A 474 -1.22 6.34 13.86
CA THR A 474 -1.96 5.40 14.70
C THR A 474 -1.01 4.61 15.57
N LYS A 475 -1.11 4.76 16.89
CA LYS A 475 -0.43 3.91 17.87
C LYS A 475 -1.39 2.84 18.37
N TYR A 476 -0.92 1.61 18.44
CA TYR A 476 -1.74 0.44 18.76
C TYR A 476 -1.34 -0.11 20.13
N LEU A 477 -2.34 -0.40 20.95
CA LEU A 477 -2.21 -1.11 22.23
C LEU A 477 -3.13 -2.33 22.21
N TYR A 478 -2.63 -3.46 22.71
CA TYR A 478 -3.41 -4.70 22.84
C TYR A 478 -3.41 -5.13 24.31
N PRO A 479 -4.33 -4.62 25.14
CA PRO A 479 -4.44 -5.05 26.53
C PRO A 479 -4.65 -6.57 26.67
N ASN A 480 -5.32 -7.18 25.69
CA ASN A 480 -5.53 -8.63 25.57
C ASN A 480 -5.82 -9.00 24.09
N ASP A 481 -6.23 -10.25 23.83
CA ASP A 481 -6.50 -10.71 22.46
C ASP A 481 -7.87 -10.31 21.89
N THR A 482 -8.77 -9.76 22.72
CA THR A 482 -10.12 -9.31 22.33
C THR A 482 -10.26 -7.79 22.25
N LEU A 483 -9.26 -7.02 22.68
CA LEU A 483 -9.29 -5.56 22.70
C LEU A 483 -8.08 -4.98 21.97
N GLU A 484 -8.33 -4.15 20.97
CA GLU A 484 -7.37 -3.28 20.30
C GLU A 484 -7.72 -1.83 20.58
N ILE A 485 -6.78 -1.05 21.08
CA ILE A 485 -6.92 0.40 21.25
C ILE A 485 -6.03 1.08 20.22
N GLN A 486 -6.62 1.95 19.42
CA GLN A 486 -5.91 2.80 18.47
C GLN A 486 -5.90 4.24 19.02
N GLN A 487 -4.74 4.89 19.00
CA GLN A 487 -4.57 6.28 19.44
C GLN A 487 -4.18 7.14 18.26
N ASN A 488 -4.84 8.28 18.07
CA ASN A 488 -4.46 9.33 17.13
C ASN A 488 -3.32 10.15 17.74
N VAL A 489 -2.10 9.95 17.26
CA VAL A 489 -0.90 10.61 17.80
C VAL A 489 -0.21 11.48 16.78
N ASP A 490 0.31 12.60 17.23
CA ASP A 490 1.13 13.48 16.41
C ASP A 490 2.58 12.95 16.30
N VAL A 491 3.43 13.74 15.66
CA VAL A 491 4.82 13.36 15.48
C VAL A 491 5.58 13.27 16.79
N TYR A 492 5.12 13.86 17.90
CA TYR A 492 5.76 13.86 19.23
C TYR A 492 5.15 12.84 20.19
N ASP A 493 4.31 11.92 19.69
CA ASP A 493 3.58 10.92 20.47
C ASP A 493 2.48 11.52 21.39
N LYS A 494 2.05 12.77 21.13
CA LYS A 494 0.93 13.40 21.84
C LYS A 494 -0.39 12.96 21.21
N VAL A 495 -1.35 12.53 22.03
CA VAL A 495 -2.70 12.20 21.58
C VAL A 495 -3.51 13.50 21.36
N PHE A 496 -4.29 13.55 20.29
CA PHE A 496 -5.17 14.69 20.01
C PHE A 496 -6.43 14.21 19.27
N ASN A 497 -7.47 15.05 19.28
CA ASN A 497 -8.75 14.74 18.65
C ASN A 497 -8.72 15.03 17.15
N ASP A 498 -9.35 14.15 16.38
CA ASP A 498 -9.76 14.42 15.00
C ASP A 498 -10.90 15.47 14.95
N ASN A 499 -11.41 15.74 13.75
CA ASN A 499 -12.49 16.72 13.54
C ASN A 499 -13.80 16.34 14.25
N ASP A 500 -14.03 15.05 14.53
CA ASP A 500 -15.21 14.53 15.23
C ASP A 500 -14.99 14.44 16.76
N GLY A 501 -13.86 14.94 17.27
CA GLY A 501 -13.56 14.91 18.69
C GLY A 501 -12.99 13.57 19.18
N VAL A 502 -12.54 12.69 18.28
CA VAL A 502 -12.03 11.34 18.60
C VAL A 502 -10.51 11.34 18.64
N GLY A 503 -9.95 10.94 19.79
CA GLY A 503 -8.51 10.68 19.98
C GLY A 503 -8.17 9.19 20.11
N PHE A 504 -9.15 8.34 20.42
CA PHE A 504 -8.96 6.90 20.53
C PHE A 504 -10.13 6.11 19.93
N LEU A 505 -9.81 4.96 19.33
CA LEU A 505 -10.77 3.93 18.93
C LEU A 505 -10.52 2.66 19.75
N GLU A 506 -11.49 2.29 20.59
CA GLU A 506 -11.47 0.99 21.27
C GLU A 506 -12.27 -0.01 20.44
N ARG A 507 -11.60 -1.06 19.96
CA ARG A 507 -12.19 -2.09 19.10
C ARG A 507 -12.22 -3.42 19.86
N TYR A 508 -13.42 -3.91 20.12
CA TYR A 508 -13.66 -5.18 20.81
C TYR A 508 -14.00 -6.27 19.80
N PHE A 509 -13.40 -7.43 19.96
CA PHE A 509 -13.57 -8.58 19.08
C PHE A 509 -14.16 -9.78 19.83
N ASP A 510 -14.92 -10.60 19.12
CA ASP A 510 -15.37 -11.90 19.63
C ASP A 510 -14.24 -12.97 19.57
N GLU A 511 -14.54 -14.20 20.01
CA GLU A 511 -13.58 -15.31 19.99
C GLU A 511 -13.16 -15.74 18.57
N GLN A 512 -14.00 -15.45 17.57
CA GLN A 512 -13.72 -15.67 16.14
C GLN A 512 -12.95 -14.50 15.50
N LYS A 513 -12.63 -13.45 16.27
CA LYS A 513 -11.98 -12.20 15.85
C LYS A 513 -12.84 -11.32 14.93
N ASN A 514 -14.16 -11.49 14.94
CA ASN A 514 -15.06 -10.53 14.32
C ASN A 514 -15.21 -9.31 15.24
N LEU A 515 -15.33 -8.13 14.66
CA LEU A 515 -15.49 -6.88 15.40
C LEU A 515 -16.89 -6.86 16.06
N LYS A 516 -16.97 -6.79 17.37
CA LYS A 516 -18.22 -6.76 18.13
C LYS A 516 -18.67 -5.33 18.44
N GLU A 517 -17.72 -4.44 18.73
CA GLU A 517 -18.03 -3.09 19.19
C GLU A 517 -16.86 -2.16 18.89
N ILE A 518 -17.17 -0.91 18.52
CA ILE A 518 -16.22 0.20 18.52
C ILE A 518 -16.73 1.28 19.47
N ILE A 519 -15.84 1.82 20.30
CA ILE A 519 -16.10 2.99 21.15
C ILE A 519 -15.16 4.12 20.74
N TYR A 520 -15.72 5.31 20.57
CA TYR A 520 -14.99 6.55 20.27
C TYR A 520 -14.72 7.31 21.55
N ARG A 521 -13.44 7.59 21.83
CA ARG A 521 -13.02 8.40 22.97
C ARG A 521 -12.23 9.61 22.55
N ASP A 522 -12.35 10.69 23.30
CA ASP A 522 -11.51 11.88 23.13
C ASP A 522 -10.10 11.66 23.68
N ALA A 523 -9.21 12.64 23.47
CA ALA A 523 -7.83 12.65 23.91
C ALA A 523 -7.65 12.51 25.44
N ASP A 524 -8.68 12.83 26.23
CA ASP A 524 -8.71 12.67 27.69
C ASP A 524 -9.28 11.31 28.12
N SER A 525 -9.51 10.39 27.18
CA SER A 525 -10.11 9.06 27.39
C SER A 525 -11.56 9.10 27.89
N SER A 526 -12.27 10.21 27.72
CA SER A 526 -13.72 10.30 27.90
C SER A 526 -14.46 9.93 26.61
N PHE A 527 -15.79 9.78 26.63
CA PHE A 527 -16.53 9.60 25.37
C PHE A 527 -16.32 10.82 24.46
N ALA A 528 -16.05 10.57 23.19
CA ALA A 528 -15.88 11.63 22.20
C ALA A 528 -17.13 12.51 22.13
N LYS A 529 -16.95 13.79 21.81
CA LYS A 529 -18.06 14.73 21.60
C LYS A 529 -18.32 14.88 20.10
N THR A 530 -18.79 13.80 19.49
CA THR A 530 -19.14 13.78 18.07
C THR A 530 -20.36 14.66 17.80
N GLU A 531 -20.44 15.27 16.62
CA GLU A 531 -21.54 16.17 16.25
C GLU A 531 -22.89 15.44 16.21
N ASP A 532 -22.89 14.18 15.81
CA ASP A 532 -24.05 13.29 15.75
C ASP A 532 -24.44 12.68 17.11
N GLY A 533 -23.63 12.86 18.16
CA GLY A 533 -23.82 12.27 19.49
C GLY A 533 -23.55 10.76 19.56
N ILE A 534 -23.05 10.15 18.47
CA ILE A 534 -22.75 8.72 18.39
C ILE A 534 -21.32 8.45 18.83
N VAL A 535 -21.17 7.73 19.93
CA VAL A 535 -19.85 7.41 20.51
C VAL A 535 -19.57 5.92 20.54
N ARG A 536 -20.52 5.10 20.06
CA ARG A 536 -20.41 3.65 20.06
C ARG A 536 -21.19 3.02 18.92
N TYR A 537 -20.53 2.13 18.20
CA TYR A 537 -21.17 1.20 17.25
C TYR A 537 -21.08 -0.23 17.78
N LYS A 538 -22.19 -0.97 17.72
CA LYS A 538 -22.23 -2.41 18.02
C LYS A 538 -22.58 -3.21 16.78
N TYR A 539 -21.98 -4.38 16.69
CA TYR A 539 -22.13 -5.28 15.55
C TYR A 539 -22.51 -6.69 15.99
N LYS A 540 -23.34 -7.35 15.19
CA LYS A 540 -23.59 -8.80 15.29
C LYS A 540 -23.13 -9.48 14.01
N HIS A 541 -22.63 -10.70 14.17
CA HIS A 541 -22.14 -11.52 13.07
C HIS A 541 -22.85 -12.87 13.04
N ASP A 542 -22.99 -13.45 11.86
CA ASP A 542 -23.37 -14.85 11.70
C ASP A 542 -22.16 -15.78 11.88
N LEU A 543 -22.38 -17.10 11.77
CA LEU A 543 -21.32 -18.12 11.91
C LEU A 543 -20.29 -18.07 10.77
N SER A 544 -20.61 -17.44 9.64
CA SER A 544 -19.71 -17.24 8.50
C SER A 544 -18.87 -15.95 8.66
N GLY A 545 -19.10 -15.16 9.70
CA GLY A 545 -18.44 -13.87 9.94
C GLY A 545 -19.05 -12.72 9.16
N ASN A 546 -20.23 -12.87 8.56
CA ASN A 546 -20.93 -11.75 7.91
C ASN A 546 -21.56 -10.85 8.97
N LYS A 547 -21.43 -9.52 8.81
CA LYS A 547 -22.11 -8.55 9.67
C LYS A 547 -23.62 -8.58 9.39
N ILE A 548 -24.43 -9.01 10.35
CA ILE A 548 -25.89 -9.11 10.24
C ILE A 548 -26.64 -7.96 10.91
N GLU A 549 -25.98 -7.21 11.79
CA GLU A 549 -26.54 -6.02 12.44
C GLU A 549 -25.46 -4.98 12.74
N GLU A 550 -25.81 -3.71 12.63
CA GLU A 550 -25.07 -2.55 13.10
C GLU A 550 -26.02 -1.60 13.83
N SER A 551 -25.59 -1.04 14.95
CA SER A 551 -26.39 -0.10 15.75
C SER A 551 -25.54 0.98 16.38
N ALA A 552 -26.00 2.23 16.30
CA ALA A 552 -25.32 3.42 16.81
C ALA A 552 -25.88 3.81 18.19
N HIS A 553 -25.01 4.21 19.12
CA HIS A 553 -25.39 4.54 20.48
C HIS A 553 -24.70 5.78 21.05
N ASP A 554 -25.39 6.46 21.97
CA ASP A 554 -24.85 7.53 22.79
C ASP A 554 -23.95 7.02 23.94
N SER A 555 -23.44 7.95 24.74
CA SER A 555 -22.54 7.69 25.87
C SER A 555 -23.16 6.90 27.02
N ILE A 556 -24.49 6.90 27.15
CA ILE A 556 -25.22 6.12 28.17
C ILE A 556 -25.81 4.82 27.61
N GLY A 557 -25.67 4.58 26.30
CA GLY A 557 -26.02 3.35 25.62
C GLY A 557 -27.41 3.33 24.98
N ASN A 558 -28.08 4.48 24.82
CA ASN A 558 -29.32 4.55 24.04
C ASN A 558 -29.01 4.54 22.54
N LEU A 559 -29.95 4.06 21.74
CA LEU A 559 -29.87 4.13 20.28
C LEU A 559 -29.98 5.58 19.80
N VAL A 560 -29.15 5.93 18.83
CA VAL A 560 -29.14 7.25 18.17
C VAL A 560 -29.21 7.04 16.66
N ALA A 561 -29.97 7.89 15.97
CA ALA A 561 -30.06 7.84 14.52
C ALA A 561 -28.80 8.43 13.87
N PHE A 562 -28.26 7.75 12.85
CA PHE A 562 -27.05 8.16 12.12
C PHE A 562 -27.32 8.58 10.67
N ASP A 563 -28.53 8.30 10.16
CA ASP A 563 -29.00 8.75 8.84
C ASP A 563 -30.52 8.84 8.89
N GLU A 564 -31.10 10.04 8.71
CA GLU A 564 -32.54 10.30 8.88
C GLU A 564 -33.09 9.73 10.21
N ASP A 565 -34.00 8.75 10.17
CA ASP A 565 -34.54 8.07 11.36
C ASP A 565 -33.85 6.72 11.68
N VAL A 566 -32.77 6.37 10.97
CA VAL A 566 -32.10 5.06 11.06
C VAL A 566 -31.11 5.02 12.23
N ALA A 567 -31.33 4.11 13.18
CA ALA A 567 -30.40 3.82 14.28
C ALA A 567 -29.81 2.40 14.22
N ILE A 568 -30.45 1.49 13.47
CA ILE A 568 -30.02 0.10 13.31
C ILE A 568 -30.14 -0.31 11.83
N VAL A 569 -29.16 -1.05 11.34
CA VAL A 569 -29.22 -1.70 10.03
C VAL A 569 -29.07 -3.21 10.22
N ARG A 570 -29.93 -3.99 9.56
CA ARG A 570 -29.80 -5.45 9.50
C ARG A 570 -29.60 -5.94 8.08
N TRP A 571 -28.79 -6.98 7.94
CA TRP A 571 -28.45 -7.60 6.67
C TRP A 571 -28.80 -9.08 6.64
N GLU A 572 -29.24 -9.55 5.47
CA GLU A 572 -29.46 -10.97 5.17
C GLU A 572 -28.55 -11.37 4.02
N TYR A 573 -28.02 -12.60 4.08
CA TYR A 573 -27.04 -13.13 3.12
C TYR A 573 -27.51 -14.45 2.51
N ASP A 574 -27.09 -14.73 1.28
CA ASP A 574 -27.23 -16.07 0.67
C ASP A 574 -26.08 -17.02 1.10
N ASN A 575 -26.13 -18.27 0.63
CA ASN A 575 -25.11 -19.29 0.94
C ASN A 575 -23.72 -18.98 0.35
N ASN A 576 -23.61 -18.01 -0.56
CA ASN A 576 -22.34 -17.56 -1.14
C ASN A 576 -21.82 -16.30 -0.43
N ASN A 577 -22.40 -15.92 0.71
CA ASN A 577 -22.11 -14.69 1.46
C ASN A 577 -22.40 -13.40 0.67
N ASN A 578 -23.29 -13.43 -0.33
CA ASN A 578 -23.77 -12.21 -0.98
C ASN A 578 -24.89 -11.59 -0.13
N LYS A 579 -24.82 -10.27 0.12
CA LYS A 579 -25.88 -9.53 0.81
C LYS A 579 -27.14 -9.44 -0.05
N ILE A 580 -28.19 -10.16 0.30
CA ILE A 580 -29.45 -10.20 -0.46
C ILE A 580 -30.49 -9.18 0.03
N LYS A 581 -30.34 -8.66 1.25
CA LYS A 581 -31.26 -7.66 1.80
C LYS A 581 -30.59 -6.75 2.83
N THR A 582 -31.00 -5.49 2.84
CA THR A 582 -30.74 -4.50 3.91
C THR A 582 -32.09 -4.02 4.44
N THR A 583 -32.26 -3.96 5.75
CA THR A 583 -33.45 -3.36 6.41
C THR A 583 -33.03 -2.34 7.44
N TYR A 584 -33.70 -1.18 7.45
CA TYR A 584 -33.43 -0.07 8.36
C TYR A 584 -34.43 -0.04 9.50
N PHE A 585 -33.96 0.23 10.71
CA PHE A 585 -34.79 0.41 11.90
C PHE A 585 -34.42 1.67 12.67
N ASN A 586 -35.41 2.23 13.37
CA ASN A 586 -35.29 3.45 14.16
C ASN A 586 -34.82 3.17 15.59
N ILE A 587 -34.78 4.21 16.42
CA ILE A 587 -34.37 4.14 17.83
C ILE A 587 -35.24 3.22 18.71
N ASN A 588 -36.46 2.87 18.27
CA ASN A 588 -37.36 1.95 18.96
C ASN A 588 -37.26 0.51 18.43
N ASP A 589 -36.30 0.24 17.53
CA ASP A 589 -36.19 -1.02 16.79
C ASP A 589 -37.43 -1.35 15.94
N GLU A 590 -38.10 -0.31 15.44
CA GLU A 590 -39.20 -0.40 14.48
C GLU A 590 -38.69 -0.03 13.09
N LEU A 591 -39.38 -0.43 12.02
CA LEU A 591 -38.97 -0.09 10.66
C LEU A 591 -38.80 1.43 10.48
N ALA A 592 -37.69 1.83 9.86
CA ALA A 592 -37.29 3.21 9.61
C ALA A 592 -37.54 3.64 8.15
N ASP A 593 -37.77 4.93 7.95
CA ASP A 593 -37.80 5.61 6.66
C ASP A 593 -36.45 6.27 6.42
N ALA A 594 -35.49 5.50 5.89
CA ALA A 594 -34.21 6.05 5.50
C ALA A 594 -34.38 7.02 4.30
N ASN A 595 -33.26 7.47 3.71
CA ASN A 595 -33.23 8.38 2.57
C ASN A 595 -34.32 8.07 1.50
N GLN A 596 -35.13 9.08 1.17
CA GLN A 596 -36.29 9.00 0.27
C GLN A 596 -37.35 7.95 0.66
N ASN A 597 -37.56 7.73 1.98
CA ASN A 597 -38.52 6.79 2.57
C ASN A 597 -38.28 5.32 2.23
N VAL A 598 -37.02 4.94 1.99
CA VAL A 598 -36.64 3.55 1.73
C VAL A 598 -36.40 2.83 3.05
N THR A 599 -37.07 1.70 3.25
CA THR A 599 -36.92 0.84 4.44
C THR A 599 -36.16 -0.45 4.12
N HIS A 600 -36.32 -0.98 2.91
CA HIS A 600 -35.65 -2.20 2.49
C HIS A 600 -34.93 -2.01 1.14
N ASN A 601 -33.71 -2.52 1.05
CA ASN A 601 -33.04 -2.75 -0.23
C ASN A 601 -32.95 -4.25 -0.47
N ILE A 602 -33.38 -4.72 -1.64
CA ILE A 602 -33.29 -6.12 -2.06
C ILE A 602 -32.28 -6.24 -3.20
N TYR A 603 -31.41 -7.24 -3.13
CA TYR A 603 -30.36 -7.50 -4.10
C TYR A 603 -30.47 -8.92 -4.68
N LYS A 604 -30.10 -9.09 -5.96
CA LYS A 604 -29.99 -10.39 -6.61
C LYS A 604 -28.68 -10.52 -7.35
N TYR A 605 -28.09 -11.71 -7.31
CA TYR A 605 -26.80 -12.01 -7.91
C TYR A 605 -26.92 -13.13 -8.94
N ASN A 606 -25.96 -13.20 -9.86
CA ASN A 606 -25.77 -14.37 -10.73
C ASN A 606 -24.84 -15.41 -10.08
N ASP A 607 -24.62 -16.53 -10.77
CA ASP A 607 -23.76 -17.64 -10.29
C ASP A 607 -22.28 -17.27 -10.13
N LYS A 608 -21.87 -16.09 -10.61
CA LYS A 608 -20.52 -15.52 -10.43
C LYS A 608 -20.45 -14.48 -9.31
N ASN A 609 -21.48 -14.41 -8.46
CA ASN A 609 -21.61 -13.43 -7.36
C ASN A 609 -21.60 -11.96 -7.83
N GLN A 610 -22.05 -11.70 -9.07
CA GLN A 610 -22.17 -10.34 -9.61
C GLN A 610 -23.60 -9.83 -9.42
N LEU A 611 -23.76 -8.57 -8.98
CA LEU A 611 -25.06 -7.95 -8.75
C LEU A 611 -25.83 -7.78 -10.08
N MET A 612 -27.03 -8.33 -10.14
CA MET A 612 -27.92 -8.30 -11.32
C MET A 612 -29.14 -7.40 -11.13
N GLU A 613 -29.58 -7.20 -9.89
CA GLU A 613 -30.77 -6.40 -9.59
C GLU A 613 -30.67 -5.75 -8.20
N ARG A 614 -31.12 -4.50 -8.10
CA ARG A 614 -31.42 -3.80 -6.83
C ARG A 614 -32.84 -3.26 -6.89
N SER A 615 -33.60 -3.39 -5.80
CA SER A 615 -34.93 -2.79 -5.65
C SER A 615 -35.14 -2.21 -4.26
N ASN A 616 -35.93 -1.14 -4.16
CA ASN A 616 -36.13 -0.38 -2.92
C ASN A 616 -37.59 -0.44 -2.47
N LEU A 617 -37.86 -0.76 -1.21
CA LEU A 617 -39.23 -0.88 -0.67
C LEU A 617 -39.42 0.04 0.54
N ASN A 618 -40.63 0.52 0.73
CA ASN A 618 -41.04 1.27 1.93
C ASN A 618 -41.44 0.31 3.08
N LYS A 619 -41.89 0.86 4.21
CA LYS A 619 -42.32 0.12 5.42
C LYS A 619 -43.42 -0.91 5.17
N GLU A 620 -44.32 -0.67 4.22
CA GLU A 620 -45.38 -1.62 3.85
C GLU A 620 -44.92 -2.69 2.84
N GLY A 621 -43.63 -2.72 2.48
CA GLY A 621 -43.08 -3.61 1.47
C GLY A 621 -43.49 -3.26 0.05
N LYS A 622 -43.93 -2.02 -0.21
CA LYS A 622 -44.32 -1.53 -1.54
C LYS A 622 -43.15 -0.86 -2.25
N PRO A 623 -43.14 -0.86 -3.60
CA PRO A 623 -42.13 -0.15 -4.40
C PRO A 623 -41.95 1.31 -4.00
N GLN A 624 -40.72 1.68 -3.65
CA GLN A 624 -40.34 3.06 -3.30
C GLN A 624 -39.28 3.58 -4.27
N LEU A 625 -39.40 4.84 -4.68
CA LEU A 625 -38.38 5.47 -5.53
C LEU A 625 -37.18 5.89 -4.68
N LEU A 626 -35.98 5.59 -5.18
CA LEU A 626 -34.73 6.17 -4.73
C LEU A 626 -34.00 6.68 -5.97
N ASP A 627 -33.64 7.96 -6.00
CA ASP A 627 -33.02 8.64 -7.14
C ASP A 627 -33.82 8.49 -8.44
N GLY A 628 -35.15 8.53 -8.31
CA GLY A 628 -36.11 8.51 -9.42
C GLY A 628 -36.46 7.12 -9.99
N TYR A 629 -35.98 6.02 -9.39
CA TYR A 629 -36.35 4.65 -9.80
C TYR A 629 -36.60 3.73 -8.60
N TYR A 630 -37.49 2.75 -8.79
CA TYR A 630 -37.78 1.73 -7.79
C TYR A 630 -36.76 0.59 -7.86
N LYS A 631 -36.46 0.17 -9.09
CA LYS A 631 -35.65 -1.01 -9.37
C LYS A 631 -34.66 -0.74 -10.47
N MET A 632 -33.47 -1.26 -10.31
CA MET A 632 -32.40 -1.25 -11.29
C MET A 632 -32.00 -2.68 -11.62
N LYS A 633 -31.85 -2.99 -12.92
CA LYS A 633 -31.22 -4.23 -13.39
C LYS A 633 -29.88 -3.91 -14.04
N ILE A 634 -28.88 -4.71 -13.75
CA ILE A 634 -27.52 -4.60 -14.28
C ILE A 634 -27.26 -5.82 -15.15
N ILE A 635 -26.77 -5.59 -16.37
CA ILE A 635 -26.29 -6.65 -17.26
C ILE A 635 -24.77 -6.51 -17.31
N PRO A 636 -24.02 -7.38 -16.63
CA PRO A 636 -22.58 -7.27 -16.55
C PRO A 636 -21.91 -7.66 -17.87
N ASN A 637 -20.75 -7.06 -18.14
CA ASN A 637 -19.86 -7.39 -19.25
C ASN A 637 -18.87 -8.50 -18.86
N ARG A 638 -17.92 -8.82 -19.75
CA ARG A 638 -16.89 -9.85 -19.49
C ARG A 638 -15.98 -9.56 -18.29
N PHE A 639 -15.88 -8.29 -17.87
CA PHE A 639 -15.09 -7.81 -16.73
C PHE A 639 -15.90 -7.74 -15.43
N GLY A 640 -17.20 -8.01 -15.47
CA GLY A 640 -18.09 -7.85 -14.32
C GLY A 640 -18.55 -6.42 -14.04
N SER A 641 -18.15 -5.45 -14.87
CA SER A 641 -18.72 -4.11 -14.89
C SER A 641 -20.08 -4.08 -15.59
N ASP A 642 -20.83 -3.00 -15.44
CA ASP A 642 -22.16 -2.79 -15.96
C ASP A 642 -22.20 -2.43 -17.45
N SER A 643 -22.38 -3.41 -18.35
CA SER A 643 -22.56 -3.11 -19.79
C SER A 643 -23.89 -2.43 -20.09
N ILE A 644 -24.95 -2.77 -19.34
CA ILE A 644 -26.26 -2.14 -19.48
C ILE A 644 -26.89 -1.96 -18.09
N ILE A 645 -27.40 -0.77 -17.82
CA ILE A 645 -28.25 -0.48 -16.67
C ILE A 645 -29.68 -0.21 -17.16
N LEU A 646 -30.66 -0.85 -16.54
CA LEU A 646 -32.09 -0.64 -16.78
C LEU A 646 -32.78 -0.14 -15.52
N LYS A 647 -33.55 0.95 -15.60
CA LYS A 647 -34.27 1.59 -14.49
C LYS A 647 -35.78 1.48 -14.66
N TYR A 648 -36.46 1.09 -13.58
CA TYR A 648 -37.89 0.80 -13.56
C TYR A 648 -38.63 1.69 -12.55
N GLY A 649 -39.86 2.07 -12.88
CA GLY A 649 -40.78 2.76 -11.98
C GLY A 649 -41.47 1.82 -10.99
N THR A 650 -42.33 2.38 -10.14
CA THR A 650 -43.07 1.64 -9.11
C THR A 650 -44.11 0.66 -9.66
N ASP A 651 -44.54 0.84 -10.92
CA ASP A 651 -45.39 -0.10 -11.66
C ASP A 651 -44.62 -1.30 -12.24
N ASN A 652 -43.33 -1.39 -11.91
CA ASN A 652 -42.40 -2.43 -12.38
C ASN A 652 -42.15 -2.42 -13.90
N LYS A 653 -42.45 -1.30 -14.58
CA LYS A 653 -42.14 -1.06 -15.99
C LYS A 653 -40.95 -0.12 -16.14
N LEU A 654 -40.31 -0.15 -17.31
CA LEU A 654 -39.24 0.80 -17.63
C LEU A 654 -39.79 2.23 -17.55
N LEU A 655 -38.97 3.13 -16.99
CA LEU A 655 -39.33 4.55 -16.96
C LEU A 655 -39.59 5.08 -18.38
N PRO A 656 -40.56 5.99 -18.57
CA PRO A 656 -40.88 6.49 -19.91
C PRO A 656 -39.77 7.35 -20.55
N GLY A 657 -39.01 8.07 -19.72
CA GLY A 657 -37.84 8.86 -20.13
C GLY A 657 -36.57 8.01 -20.20
N LEU A 658 -35.44 8.56 -19.74
CA LEU A 658 -34.20 7.79 -19.63
C LEU A 658 -34.39 6.59 -18.69
N CYS A 659 -34.34 5.39 -19.25
CA CYS A 659 -34.50 4.14 -18.49
C CYS A 659 -33.41 3.12 -18.79
N LYS A 660 -32.60 3.32 -19.83
CA LYS A 660 -31.54 2.40 -20.24
C LYS A 660 -30.25 3.16 -20.51
N THR A 661 -29.18 2.79 -19.82
CA THR A 661 -27.82 3.25 -20.10
C THR A 661 -27.02 2.08 -20.64
N ILE A 662 -26.32 2.27 -21.75
CA ILE A 662 -25.39 1.29 -22.32
C ILE A 662 -23.98 1.85 -22.18
N TYR A 663 -23.10 1.03 -21.60
CA TYR A 663 -21.68 1.30 -21.44
C TYR A 663 -20.89 0.47 -22.45
N GLU A 664 -20.01 1.13 -23.19
CA GLU A 664 -19.05 0.49 -24.08
C GLU A 664 -17.66 0.63 -23.46
N TYR A 665 -16.86 -0.43 -23.52
CA TYR A 665 -15.52 -0.47 -22.95
C TYR A 665 -14.51 -0.79 -24.03
N ASP A 666 -13.28 -0.30 -23.87
CA ASP A 666 -12.15 -0.75 -24.68
C ASP A 666 -11.78 -2.20 -24.34
N ASN A 667 -10.75 -2.70 -25.03
CA ASN A 667 -10.30 -4.06 -24.79
C ASN A 667 -9.76 -4.27 -23.38
N TYR A 668 -9.33 -3.23 -22.67
CA TYR A 668 -8.71 -3.27 -21.34
C TYR A 668 -9.69 -3.01 -20.18
N GLY A 669 -10.96 -2.78 -20.49
CA GLY A 669 -12.00 -2.52 -19.48
C GLY A 669 -12.19 -1.05 -19.11
N ASN A 670 -11.56 -0.10 -19.84
CA ASN A 670 -11.83 1.32 -19.67
C ASN A 670 -13.13 1.69 -20.38
N ASN A 671 -14.00 2.46 -19.71
CA ASN A 671 -15.26 2.93 -20.31
C ASN A 671 -14.97 3.96 -21.41
N ILE A 672 -15.35 3.68 -22.65
CA ILE A 672 -15.16 4.57 -23.80
C ILE A 672 -16.43 5.34 -24.18
N THR A 673 -17.62 4.81 -23.86
CA THR A 673 -18.89 5.44 -24.21
C THR A 673 -19.97 5.14 -23.18
N GLU A 674 -20.76 6.16 -22.83
CA GLU A 674 -22.07 6.02 -22.19
C GLU A 674 -23.16 6.51 -23.14
N SER A 675 -24.18 5.69 -23.39
CA SER A 675 -25.31 6.05 -24.26
C SER A 675 -26.64 5.87 -23.56
N PHE A 676 -27.54 6.84 -23.72
CA PHE A 676 -28.80 6.95 -22.99
C PHE A 676 -30.02 6.67 -23.88
N TYR A 677 -30.92 5.81 -23.42
CA TYR A 677 -32.08 5.34 -24.17
C TYR A 677 -33.36 5.39 -23.35
N ASN A 678 -34.47 5.59 -24.04
CA ASN A 678 -35.80 5.48 -23.46
C ASN A 678 -36.36 4.05 -23.58
N LYS A 679 -37.59 3.86 -23.09
CA LYS A 679 -38.26 2.56 -23.07
C LYS A 679 -38.53 1.94 -24.45
N ASP A 680 -38.48 2.75 -25.52
CA ASP A 680 -38.70 2.32 -26.90
C ASP A 680 -37.35 2.03 -27.62
N ASP A 681 -36.26 1.89 -26.85
CA ASP A 681 -34.88 1.74 -27.35
C ASP A 681 -34.42 2.88 -28.28
N LYS A 682 -35.06 4.04 -28.20
CA LYS A 682 -34.65 5.25 -28.91
C LYS A 682 -33.70 6.05 -28.03
N MET A 683 -32.63 6.55 -28.64
CA MET A 683 -31.68 7.40 -27.94
C MET A 683 -32.39 8.65 -27.41
N THR A 684 -32.13 9.01 -26.17
CA THR A 684 -32.75 10.14 -25.48
C THR A 684 -31.68 10.89 -24.70
N VAL A 685 -31.98 12.13 -24.30
CA VAL A 685 -31.07 12.93 -23.48
C VAL A 685 -31.26 12.64 -21.98
N ASN A 686 -30.18 12.74 -21.22
CA ASN A 686 -30.20 12.80 -19.76
C ASN A 686 -30.63 14.20 -19.25
N SER A 687 -30.61 14.41 -17.93
CA SER A 687 -30.98 15.68 -17.30
C SER A 687 -30.12 16.88 -17.74
N ASN A 688 -28.93 16.64 -18.29
CA ASN A 688 -28.03 17.67 -18.81
C ASN A 688 -28.22 17.94 -20.32
N GLY A 689 -29.20 17.30 -20.97
CA GLY A 689 -29.43 17.46 -22.40
C GLY A 689 -28.49 16.63 -23.29
N ILE A 690 -27.77 15.65 -22.72
CA ILE A 690 -26.78 14.83 -23.43
C ILE A 690 -27.30 13.43 -23.67
N ALA A 691 -27.15 12.92 -24.89
CA ALA A 691 -27.61 11.59 -25.29
C ALA A 691 -26.51 10.53 -25.26
N ARG A 692 -25.26 10.96 -25.43
CA ARG A 692 -24.07 10.10 -25.35
C ARG A 692 -22.85 10.87 -24.87
N ILE A 693 -22.04 10.22 -24.04
CA ILE A 693 -20.73 10.68 -23.58
C ILE A 693 -19.68 9.75 -24.18
N LYS A 694 -18.60 10.30 -24.75
CA LYS A 694 -17.41 9.53 -25.12
C LYS A 694 -16.23 9.98 -24.27
N TYR A 695 -15.50 9.02 -23.71
CA TYR A 695 -14.30 9.28 -22.92
C TYR A 695 -13.04 9.19 -23.78
N LEU A 696 -12.06 10.02 -23.44
CA LEU A 696 -10.79 10.14 -24.14
C LEU A 696 -9.68 9.58 -23.26
N TYR A 697 -8.77 8.81 -23.86
CA TYR A 697 -7.60 8.25 -23.19
C TYR A 697 -6.36 8.45 -24.05
N ASP A 698 -5.18 8.51 -23.43
CA ASP A 698 -3.91 8.52 -24.15
C ASP A 698 -3.43 7.11 -24.52
N LYS A 699 -2.25 7.01 -25.15
CA LYS A 699 -1.64 5.74 -25.55
C LYS A 699 -1.27 4.81 -24.38
N ASP A 700 -1.18 5.36 -23.17
CA ASP A 700 -0.83 4.66 -21.93
C ASP A 700 -2.09 4.44 -21.07
N LEU A 701 -3.29 4.57 -21.67
CA LEU A 701 -4.62 4.37 -21.07
C LEU A 701 -4.95 5.33 -19.91
N ARG A 702 -4.34 6.51 -19.88
CA ARG A 702 -4.65 7.57 -18.90
C ARG A 702 -5.79 8.44 -19.41
N TYR A 703 -6.71 8.82 -18.52
CA TYR A 703 -7.88 9.61 -18.85
C TYR A 703 -7.52 11.05 -19.30
N LEU A 704 -8.03 11.45 -20.46
CA LEU A 704 -7.82 12.77 -21.09
C LEU A 704 -9.07 13.65 -21.15
N GLY A 705 -10.23 13.18 -20.68
CA GLY A 705 -11.47 13.95 -20.67
C GLY A 705 -12.63 13.28 -21.38
N TYR A 706 -13.62 14.07 -21.82
CA TYR A 706 -14.85 13.57 -22.44
C TYR A 706 -15.39 14.48 -23.55
N SER A 707 -16.31 13.95 -24.36
CA SER A 707 -17.11 14.69 -25.35
C SER A 707 -18.58 14.26 -25.33
N TYR A 708 -19.48 15.22 -25.51
CA TYR A 708 -20.93 15.04 -25.46
C TYR A 708 -21.57 15.09 -26.84
N PHE A 709 -22.57 14.24 -27.04
CA PHE A 709 -23.28 14.08 -28.30
C PHE A 709 -24.80 14.06 -28.12
N ASP A 710 -25.52 14.55 -29.13
CA ASP A 710 -26.97 14.52 -29.24
C ASP A 710 -27.48 13.16 -29.74
N THR A 711 -28.81 13.04 -29.87
CA THR A 711 -29.50 11.84 -30.34
C THR A 711 -29.20 11.47 -31.79
N HIS A 712 -28.58 12.35 -32.57
CA HIS A 712 -28.14 12.13 -33.94
C HIS A 712 -26.63 11.84 -34.03
N GLY A 713 -25.95 11.72 -32.89
CA GLY A 713 -24.50 11.49 -32.81
C GLY A 713 -23.65 12.70 -33.17
N LYS A 714 -24.21 13.92 -33.17
CA LYS A 714 -23.46 15.17 -33.40
C LYS A 714 -23.02 15.78 -32.08
N PRO A 715 -21.89 16.51 -32.01
CA PRO A 715 -21.48 17.20 -30.81
C PRO A 715 -22.59 18.10 -30.25
N ALA A 716 -22.84 17.99 -28.95
CA ALA A 716 -23.91 18.70 -28.26
C ALA A 716 -23.38 19.46 -27.05
N ASN A 717 -23.96 20.63 -26.80
CA ASN A 717 -23.73 21.35 -25.55
C ASN A 717 -24.65 20.78 -24.47
N ASN A 718 -24.15 20.64 -23.25
CA ASN A 718 -25.00 20.47 -22.08
C ASN A 718 -25.73 21.77 -21.72
N ASN A 719 -26.53 21.72 -20.66
CA ASN A 719 -27.29 22.85 -20.10
C ASN A 719 -26.46 24.11 -19.75
N ILE A 720 -25.13 24.00 -19.59
CA ILE A 720 -24.23 25.12 -19.33
C ILE A 720 -23.30 25.46 -20.52
N GLY A 721 -23.57 24.93 -21.71
CA GLY A 721 -22.86 25.31 -22.94
C GLY A 721 -21.58 24.52 -23.25
N ILE A 722 -21.25 23.49 -22.46
CA ILE A 722 -20.04 22.66 -22.62
C ILE A 722 -20.37 21.44 -23.49
N SER A 723 -19.54 21.16 -24.48
CA SER A 723 -19.60 19.94 -25.29
C SER A 723 -18.42 19.01 -25.05
N SER A 724 -17.25 19.52 -24.67
CA SER A 724 -16.12 18.66 -24.31
C SER A 724 -15.26 19.27 -23.21
N TYR A 725 -14.66 18.38 -22.44
CA TYR A 725 -13.64 18.65 -21.42
C TYR A 725 -12.37 17.92 -21.83
N ARG A 726 -11.22 18.60 -21.79
CA ARG A 726 -9.93 18.05 -22.21
C ARG A 726 -8.86 18.31 -21.17
N LEU A 727 -8.06 17.27 -20.90
CA LEU A 727 -6.88 17.29 -20.05
C LEU A 727 -5.61 17.16 -20.89
N THR A 728 -4.54 17.75 -20.41
CA THR A 728 -3.16 17.45 -20.85
C THR A 728 -2.38 16.99 -19.63
N LEU A 729 -1.66 15.88 -19.73
CA LEU A 729 -0.91 15.29 -18.62
C LEU A 729 0.60 15.42 -18.86
N ASN A 730 1.35 15.65 -17.79
CA ASN A 730 2.81 15.59 -17.83
C ASN A 730 3.33 14.13 -17.84
N ASN A 731 4.65 13.98 -17.83
CA ASN A 731 5.31 12.67 -17.81
C ASN A 731 5.06 11.85 -16.52
N MET A 732 4.71 12.49 -15.41
CA MET A 732 4.29 11.83 -14.16
C MET A 732 2.82 11.40 -14.20
N GLY A 733 2.05 11.82 -15.21
CA GLY A 733 0.61 11.60 -15.29
C GLY A 733 -0.22 12.66 -14.56
N TYR A 734 0.40 13.73 -14.05
CA TYR A 734 -0.32 14.83 -13.42
C TYR A 734 -0.88 15.80 -14.45
N ASN A 735 -1.99 16.44 -14.11
CA ASN A 735 -2.70 17.40 -14.96
C ASN A 735 -1.87 18.68 -15.17
N GLU A 736 -1.43 18.97 -16.39
CA GLU A 736 -0.81 20.24 -16.79
C GLU A 736 -1.84 21.30 -17.14
N SER A 737 -2.96 20.90 -17.77
CA SER A 737 -4.06 21.82 -18.02
C SER A 737 -5.38 21.12 -18.29
N GLU A 738 -6.45 21.79 -17.91
CA GLU A 738 -7.83 21.39 -18.18
C GLU A 738 -8.57 22.50 -18.95
N SER A 739 -9.42 22.15 -19.91
CA SER A 739 -10.10 23.12 -20.80
C SER A 739 -11.49 22.67 -21.26
N TYR A 740 -12.38 23.64 -21.48
CA TYR A 740 -13.78 23.41 -21.89
C TYR A 740 -14.10 23.99 -23.28
N TYR A 741 -14.78 23.23 -24.13
CA TYR A 741 -15.14 23.65 -25.49
C TYR A 741 -16.63 23.46 -25.81
N SER A 742 -17.17 24.33 -26.65
CA SER A 742 -18.51 24.19 -27.23
C SER A 742 -18.57 23.09 -28.29
N LYS A 743 -19.79 22.77 -28.75
CA LYS A 743 -20.03 21.83 -29.86
C LYS A 743 -19.34 22.22 -31.18
N ASN A 744 -19.00 23.50 -31.36
CA ASN A 744 -18.27 24.00 -32.52
C ASN A 744 -16.74 23.94 -32.32
N GLY A 745 -16.27 23.38 -31.19
CA GLY A 745 -14.84 23.36 -30.84
C GLY A 745 -14.30 24.70 -30.34
N THR A 746 -15.15 25.70 -30.11
CA THR A 746 -14.72 27.02 -29.61
C THR A 746 -14.53 26.98 -28.09
N PRO A 747 -13.52 27.67 -27.52
CA PRO A 747 -13.38 27.87 -26.08
C PRO A 747 -14.67 28.38 -25.43
N VAL A 748 -15.07 27.79 -24.30
CA VAL A 748 -16.18 28.26 -23.46
C VAL A 748 -15.77 28.23 -21.98
N LYS A 749 -16.47 28.99 -21.15
CA LYS A 749 -16.29 28.96 -19.70
C LYS A 749 -17.00 27.74 -19.10
N GLY A 750 -16.30 27.00 -18.23
CA GLY A 750 -16.88 25.92 -17.45
C GLY A 750 -17.73 26.42 -16.29
N SER A 751 -18.25 25.50 -15.47
CA SER A 751 -19.05 25.84 -14.28
C SER A 751 -18.29 26.75 -13.30
N GLN A 752 -16.96 26.65 -13.26
CA GLN A 752 -16.09 27.43 -12.37
C GLN A 752 -15.71 28.83 -12.92
N GLY A 753 -16.23 29.24 -14.08
CA GLY A 753 -16.11 30.61 -14.59
C GLY A 753 -14.91 30.92 -15.50
N PHE A 754 -14.03 29.94 -15.74
CA PHE A 754 -12.87 30.04 -16.63
C PHE A 754 -12.96 29.04 -17.80
N HIS A 755 -12.24 29.30 -18.89
CA HIS A 755 -12.12 28.37 -20.01
C HIS A 755 -11.07 27.30 -19.76
N LYS A 756 -9.89 27.72 -19.29
CA LYS A 756 -8.73 26.86 -19.09
C LYS A 756 -8.08 27.11 -17.74
N LYS A 757 -7.64 26.05 -17.07
CA LYS A 757 -6.81 26.10 -15.87
C LYS A 757 -5.50 25.38 -16.15
N GLU A 758 -4.39 26.03 -15.86
CA GLU A 758 -3.03 25.50 -16.08
C GLU A 758 -2.32 25.31 -14.74
N TYR A 759 -1.53 24.24 -14.65
CA TYR A 759 -0.74 23.89 -13.48
C TYR A 759 0.73 23.85 -13.85
N LEU A 760 1.57 24.49 -13.04
CA LEU A 760 3.01 24.32 -13.09
C LEU A 760 3.45 23.44 -11.92
N TRP A 761 4.16 22.36 -12.23
CA TRP A 761 4.65 21.39 -11.26
C TRP A 761 6.16 21.52 -11.07
N ASN A 762 6.66 21.32 -9.85
CA ASN A 762 8.09 21.16 -9.61
C ASN A 762 8.53 19.70 -9.82
N ASP A 763 9.85 19.44 -9.77
CA ASP A 763 10.45 18.11 -9.94
C ASP A 763 9.99 17.08 -8.86
N SER A 764 9.50 17.55 -7.71
CA SER A 764 8.96 16.72 -6.62
C SER A 764 7.49 16.36 -6.81
N GLY A 765 6.85 16.84 -7.88
CA GLY A 765 5.45 16.55 -8.16
C GLY A 765 4.47 17.44 -7.41
N GLU A 766 4.87 18.65 -7.03
CA GLU A 766 4.02 19.60 -6.31
C GLU A 766 3.67 20.79 -7.20
N VAL A 767 2.43 21.28 -7.08
CA VAL A 767 1.97 22.47 -7.81
C VAL A 767 2.62 23.73 -7.23
N ILE A 768 3.34 24.47 -8.05
CA ILE A 768 3.97 25.75 -7.69
C ILE A 768 3.25 26.96 -8.32
N GLU A 769 2.41 26.74 -9.33
CA GLU A 769 1.60 27.79 -9.94
C GLU A 769 0.29 27.23 -10.48
N VAL A 770 -0.80 28.00 -10.34
CA VAL A 770 -2.08 27.76 -11.01
C VAL A 770 -2.52 29.03 -11.72
N ARG A 771 -2.89 28.93 -12.99
CA ARG A 771 -3.44 30.04 -13.79
C ARG A 771 -4.85 29.71 -14.28
N TYR A 772 -5.72 30.71 -14.29
CA TYR A 772 -7.05 30.65 -14.88
C TYR A 772 -7.12 31.57 -16.09
N LEU A 773 -7.69 31.06 -17.18
CA LEU A 773 -7.67 31.73 -18.47
C LEU A 773 -9.09 31.86 -19.06
N ASP A 774 -9.37 32.99 -19.69
CA ASP A 774 -10.57 33.23 -20.48
C ASP A 774 -10.57 32.48 -21.82
N THR A 775 -11.63 32.69 -22.61
CA THR A 775 -11.78 32.07 -23.94
C THR A 775 -10.80 32.57 -24.99
N ASN A 776 -10.03 33.64 -24.70
CA ASN A 776 -8.97 34.19 -25.54
C ASN A 776 -7.57 33.78 -25.03
N ASN A 777 -7.49 32.91 -24.01
CA ASN A 777 -6.26 32.54 -23.30
C ASN A 777 -5.56 33.71 -22.58
N ASN A 778 -6.29 34.75 -22.17
CA ASN A 778 -5.80 35.76 -21.24
C ASN A 778 -6.13 35.36 -19.81
N LEU A 779 -5.34 35.85 -18.83
CA LEU A 779 -5.67 35.64 -17.41
C LEU A 779 -7.07 36.15 -17.09
N ASP A 780 -7.84 35.36 -16.35
CA ASP A 780 -9.18 35.72 -15.89
C ASP A 780 -9.41 35.19 -14.49
N GLU A 781 -10.30 35.84 -13.74
CA GLU A 781 -10.47 35.58 -12.32
C GLU A 781 -11.38 34.38 -12.06
N ASP A 782 -10.98 33.54 -11.10
CA ASP A 782 -11.81 32.46 -10.57
C ASP A 782 -12.96 33.00 -9.70
N ARG A 783 -13.73 32.11 -9.09
CA ARG A 783 -14.84 32.48 -8.20
C ARG A 783 -14.39 33.24 -6.95
N SER A 784 -13.10 33.25 -6.61
CA SER A 784 -12.52 33.97 -5.49
C SER A 784 -11.95 35.33 -5.88
N GLY A 785 -12.00 35.71 -7.18
CA GLY A 785 -11.44 36.96 -7.68
C GLY A 785 -9.95 36.87 -8.04
N VAL A 786 -9.39 35.66 -8.15
CA VAL A 786 -7.96 35.44 -8.38
C VAL A 786 -7.74 34.79 -9.74
N ALA A 787 -6.84 35.35 -10.55
CA ALA A 787 -6.50 34.80 -11.86
C ALA A 787 -5.26 33.90 -11.84
N LYS A 788 -4.37 34.09 -10.86
CA LYS A 788 -3.16 33.28 -10.70
C LYS A 788 -2.78 33.12 -9.23
N TYR A 789 -2.46 31.89 -8.86
CA TYR A 789 -1.88 31.53 -7.56
C TYR A 789 -0.43 31.11 -7.76
N ILE A 790 0.49 31.64 -6.95
CA ILE A 790 1.87 31.18 -6.86
C ILE A 790 2.07 30.56 -5.47
N TYR A 791 2.56 29.33 -5.44
CA TYR A 791 2.82 28.59 -4.22
C TYR A 791 4.33 28.49 -3.98
N THR A 792 4.76 28.81 -2.76
CA THR A 792 6.08 28.39 -2.27
C THR A 792 5.92 27.10 -1.49
N ARG A 793 6.84 26.16 -1.68
CA ARG A 793 6.83 24.84 -1.04
C ARG A 793 7.98 24.73 -0.04
N SER A 794 7.69 24.15 1.13
CA SER A 794 8.71 23.74 2.09
C SER A 794 9.49 22.52 1.58
N ALA A 795 10.58 22.14 2.26
CA ALA A 795 11.32 20.92 1.93
C ALA A 795 10.49 19.63 2.07
N ALA A 796 9.40 19.67 2.86
CA ALA A 796 8.45 18.58 2.99
C ALA A 796 7.44 18.51 1.82
N GLY A 797 7.28 19.60 1.06
CA GLY A 797 6.29 19.73 0.00
C GLY A 797 4.98 20.41 0.40
N LEU A 798 4.87 20.74 1.69
CA LEU A 798 3.77 21.54 2.22
C LEU A 798 3.86 22.99 1.71
N ILE A 799 2.71 23.61 1.48
CA ILE A 799 2.63 25.03 1.10
C ILE A 799 3.20 25.88 2.25
N SER A 800 4.23 26.67 1.97
CA SER A 800 4.79 27.65 2.90
C SER A 800 4.25 29.06 2.65
N SER A 801 3.84 29.37 1.42
CA SER A 801 3.11 30.60 1.13
C SER A 801 2.27 30.52 -0.14
N ILE A 802 1.26 31.37 -0.21
CA ILE A 802 0.37 31.55 -1.36
C ILE A 802 0.36 33.03 -1.72
N LYS A 803 0.60 33.38 -2.98
CA LYS A 803 0.41 34.74 -3.52
C LYS A 803 -0.66 34.74 -4.60
N ARG A 804 -1.58 35.70 -4.53
CA ARG A 804 -2.75 35.81 -5.41
C ARG A 804 -2.65 37.03 -6.33
N TYR A 805 -2.85 36.83 -7.62
CA TYR A 805 -2.76 37.89 -8.63
C TYR A 805 -4.04 37.99 -9.45
N ASN A 806 -4.44 39.22 -9.77
CA ASN A 806 -5.57 39.49 -10.65
C ASN A 806 -5.23 39.27 -12.13
N LYS A 807 -6.23 39.46 -13.00
CA LYS A 807 -6.09 39.31 -14.47
C LYS A 807 -5.04 40.23 -15.13
N THR A 808 -4.63 41.31 -14.46
CA THR A 808 -3.56 42.21 -14.96
C THR A 808 -2.18 41.82 -14.46
N GLY A 809 -2.07 40.75 -13.66
CA GLY A 809 -0.82 40.28 -13.07
C GLY A 809 -0.38 41.07 -11.83
N LYS A 810 -1.26 41.88 -11.24
CA LYS A 810 -0.99 42.61 -9.98
C LYS A 810 -1.47 41.79 -8.78
N LEU A 811 -0.74 41.91 -7.66
CA LEU A 811 -1.12 41.31 -6.37
C LEU A 811 -2.53 41.80 -5.99
N THR A 812 -3.40 40.91 -5.54
CA THR A 812 -4.81 41.21 -5.30
C THR A 812 -5.39 40.40 -4.15
N ASN A 813 -6.39 40.97 -3.48
CA ASN A 813 -7.17 40.26 -2.46
C ASN A 813 -8.13 39.25 -3.11
N ASP A 814 -8.28 38.09 -2.48
CA ASP A 814 -9.44 37.23 -2.69
C ASP A 814 -10.69 37.77 -1.97
N LYS A 815 -11.79 37.02 -2.04
CA LYS A 815 -13.06 37.38 -1.39
C LYS A 815 -13.00 37.52 0.13
N SER A 816 -12.01 36.90 0.79
CA SER A 816 -11.79 37.04 2.23
C SER A 816 -10.91 38.25 2.56
N GLY A 817 -10.48 39.01 1.56
CA GLY A 817 -9.59 40.16 1.74
C GLY A 817 -8.10 39.81 1.69
N VAL A 818 -7.74 38.55 1.44
CA VAL A 818 -6.36 38.04 1.57
C VAL A 818 -5.65 38.04 0.23
N ALA A 819 -4.44 38.61 0.15
CA ALA A 819 -3.57 38.55 -1.02
C ALA A 819 -2.42 37.55 -0.84
N GLU A 820 -1.82 37.52 0.34
CA GLU A 820 -0.73 36.62 0.69
C GLU A 820 -1.04 35.85 1.96
N THR A 821 -0.80 34.54 1.93
CA THR A 821 -0.93 33.67 3.10
C THR A 821 0.43 33.02 3.36
N TYR A 822 0.89 33.02 4.61
CA TYR A 822 2.16 32.41 5.03
C TYR A 822 1.91 31.33 6.08
N TYR A 823 2.65 30.23 5.96
CA TYR A 823 2.58 29.11 6.90
C TYR A 823 3.95 28.84 7.50
N THR A 824 3.96 28.56 8.80
CA THR A 824 5.15 28.11 9.50
C THR A 824 5.24 26.59 9.40
N PRO A 825 6.32 26.02 8.84
CA PRO A 825 6.48 24.58 8.74
C PRO A 825 6.69 23.99 10.15
N TYR A 826 6.03 22.86 10.42
CA TYR A 826 6.17 22.10 11.66
C TYR A 826 6.29 20.61 11.36
N MET A 827 6.95 19.86 12.25
CA MET A 827 7.15 18.41 12.09
C MET A 827 5.87 17.59 12.16
N ASN A 828 4.81 18.12 12.80
CA ASN A 828 3.52 17.45 12.85
C ASN A 828 2.68 17.68 11.57
N GLY A 829 3.20 18.41 10.56
CA GLY A 829 2.54 18.60 9.27
C GLY A 829 1.17 19.26 9.29
N LEU A 830 0.70 19.67 10.46
CA LEU A 830 -0.46 20.55 10.59
C LEU A 830 -0.07 21.93 10.04
N TYR A 831 -0.96 22.50 9.23
CA TYR A 831 -0.78 23.82 8.65
C TYR A 831 -1.00 24.88 9.74
N TYR A 832 0.08 25.49 10.21
CA TYR A 832 -0.01 26.65 11.10
C TYR A 832 0.03 27.91 10.27
N LEU A 833 -1.10 28.60 10.22
CA LEU A 833 -1.18 29.94 9.66
C LEU A 833 -0.28 30.87 10.47
N ASP A 834 0.75 31.44 9.83
CA ASP A 834 1.65 32.42 10.45
C ASP A 834 1.01 33.80 10.37
N LYS A 835 0.63 34.22 9.16
CA LYS A 835 -0.03 35.50 8.90
C LYS A 835 -0.71 35.53 7.54
N GLU A 836 -1.67 36.44 7.43
CA GLU A 836 -2.31 36.82 6.17
C GLU A 836 -2.14 38.31 5.92
N LEU A 837 -1.84 38.68 4.68
CA LEU A 837 -1.65 40.07 4.27
C LEU A 837 -2.65 40.45 3.19
N ASP A 838 -3.18 41.67 3.26
CA ASP A 838 -3.90 42.29 2.16
C ASP A 838 -2.92 42.70 1.02
N CYS A 839 -3.47 43.19 -0.09
CA CYS A 839 -2.69 43.60 -1.27
C CYS A 839 -1.83 44.87 -1.05
N LEU A 840 -2.00 45.56 0.08
CA LEU A 840 -1.17 46.69 0.52
C LEU A 840 -0.06 46.24 1.48
N GLY A 841 -0.07 44.99 1.93
CA GLY A 841 0.89 44.41 2.87
C GLY A 841 0.50 44.59 4.34
N ASN A 842 -0.75 44.99 4.64
CA ASN A 842 -1.23 45.05 6.02
C ASN A 842 -1.66 43.65 6.47
N GLU A 843 -1.33 43.32 7.72
CA GLU A 843 -1.75 42.05 8.33
C GLU A 843 -3.25 42.06 8.64
N ILE A 844 -3.93 41.01 8.20
CA ILE A 844 -5.34 40.76 8.47
C ILE A 844 -5.40 40.00 9.80
N LYS A 845 -6.01 40.61 10.81
CA LYS A 845 -6.24 39.95 12.11
C LYS A 845 -7.64 39.38 12.12
N ASP A 846 -7.76 38.12 12.49
CA ASP A 846 -9.05 37.53 12.84
C ASP A 846 -9.59 38.26 14.09
N GLU A 847 -10.81 38.82 13.99
CA GLU A 847 -11.55 39.42 15.12
C GLU A 847 -12.13 38.36 16.07
#